data_AF-A0A2S9YAT0-F1
#
_entry.id   AF-A0A2S9YAT0-F1
#
_cell.length_a   1.000
_cell.length_b   1.000
_cell.length_c   1.000
_cell.angle_alpha   90.00
_cell.angle_beta   90.00
_cell.angle_gamma   90.00
#
_symmetry.space_group_name_H-M   'P 1'
#
loop_
_entity.id
_entity.type
_entity.pdbx_description
1 polymer ?
#
loop_
_entity_poly.entity_id
_entity_poly.type
_entity_poly.pdbx_seq_one_letter_code
_entity_poly.pdbx_strand_id
1 'polypeptide(L)'
;MTTLETRRDFLRATLISAAGLLAGCKSSEGEDGGEAGTSGGTETGGEPREVVDGFEFFPQSVASGDPRPQSVILWTRVEDPELPGEDLELELELSLDPEFSDPTVELGTVTASATYDHCVKVRLSDLPPGEYIYYRFVYAKGETYYGSRIGRAKSAPEPTADVGVRFAVLSCQDYSRWYNVCHALAEEELDFVVHLGDYIYETTGDPDFQAPIEGRTITFDDLDGAIVFNEGEPSQYYAAASLDNYRQLYRTYRSDRGLQKVHERAPMIATWDDHEYSNDCHGATSTYFGGEVDEADVDRRKAANQAWFEYMPVDYADDPDFVYDPGAAFPGDLIIYRDFVYGQHLHLAMTDERTWRSDHPIREDAFPATIVVEESTVMAELGELPSYTRPYLDIDAWDDGSLRDALVAAAGDVGYDPAWITGKLDALAVNDLIATIDPEGMTLTPLSEAELMAMPRGVSYASMGKTGFYGSFGARLLVNKPPYDLWTRLRYEQDPKVEEVLGADQEAWLISTLGGSDRTWKVWGNEFLLGQIAVDVRDLAPAPFDNLYYLSLDLWDGHRNRRDTVLSALAGVDNLVAITGDIHGFYAGTPFAFGDTEQRIVEFVTSSVTSSSFKEILEVNVSTNPALANFAEAALLVEALDSLLGSASLQTNPHLGYAQSDLHGYVIVELDGATLDASYHQLPRERLLTDQSGNLSSLLGAFSVERFRVNAGERELYRDFDGEWRIWNRDTMVWT
;
A
#
# COMPACT_ATOMS: atom_id res chain seq x y z
N MET A 1 -44.55 21.71 -1.39
CA MET A 1 -44.58 21.65 0.09
C MET A 1 -45.55 20.55 0.51
N THR A 2 -45.01 19.36 0.68
CA THR A 2 -45.59 18.13 1.26
C THR A 2 -44.35 17.30 1.65
N THR A 3 -43.83 17.53 2.87
CA THR A 3 -43.82 16.55 3.98
C THR A 3 -43.06 15.27 3.60
N LEU A 4 -41.72 15.24 3.77
CA LEU A 4 -41.02 14.75 4.98
C LEU A 4 -41.35 13.28 5.30
N GLU A 5 -40.98 12.38 4.39
CA GLU A 5 -40.54 11.03 4.74
C GLU A 5 -39.02 11.01 4.52
N THR A 6 -38.29 10.99 5.63
CA THR A 6 -36.83 10.95 5.64
C THR A 6 -36.37 9.58 5.16
N ARG A 7 -35.85 9.53 3.94
CA ARG A 7 -35.00 8.46 3.42
C ARG A 7 -33.90 8.15 4.44
N ARG A 8 -33.91 6.95 4.99
CA ARG A 8 -32.84 6.35 5.80
C ARG A 8 -32.20 5.28 4.92
N ASP A 9 -31.54 5.71 3.84
CA ASP A 9 -30.83 4.81 2.95
C ASP A 9 -29.39 4.80 3.47
N PHE A 10 -29.07 3.84 4.35
CA PHE A 10 -27.80 3.90 5.05
C PHE A 10 -27.07 2.57 5.21
N LEU A 11 -25.81 2.53 4.74
CA LEU A 11 -24.77 1.60 5.17
C LEU A 11 -24.27 1.96 6.59
N ARG A 12 -25.18 1.89 7.56
CA ARG A 12 -24.79 1.81 8.98
C ARG A 12 -24.03 0.52 9.09
N ALA A 13 -22.87 0.54 9.74
CA ALA A 13 -22.48 -0.66 10.46
C ALA A 13 -23.66 -0.89 11.43
N THR A 14 -24.58 -1.79 11.05
CA THR A 14 -25.82 -1.96 11.80
C THR A 14 -25.39 -2.42 13.17
N LEU A 15 -25.63 -1.59 14.19
CA LEU A 15 -25.19 -1.91 15.54
C LEU A 15 -26.08 -3.03 16.04
N ILE A 16 -25.47 -4.18 16.26
CA ILE A 16 -26.13 -5.36 16.78
C ILE A 16 -25.44 -5.71 18.10
N SER A 17 -26.21 -5.82 19.17
CA SER A 17 -25.71 -6.18 20.50
C SER A 17 -25.71 -7.69 20.70
N ALA A 18 -24.56 -8.24 21.06
CA ALA A 18 -24.32 -9.66 21.34
C ALA A 18 -24.68 -10.08 22.78
N ALA A 19 -25.18 -9.17 23.63
CA ALA A 19 -25.30 -9.35 25.08
C ALA A 19 -26.08 -10.61 25.56
N GLY A 20 -26.88 -11.25 24.69
CA GLY A 20 -27.58 -12.51 24.99
C GLY A 20 -26.77 -13.80 24.79
N LEU A 21 -25.67 -13.77 24.02
CA LEU A 21 -24.97 -14.96 23.50
C LEU A 21 -24.22 -15.80 24.55
N LEU A 22 -23.70 -15.18 25.62
CA LEU A 22 -22.72 -15.82 26.51
C LEU A 22 -23.19 -16.01 27.96
N ALA A 23 -24.38 -15.50 28.30
CA ALA A 23 -24.99 -15.72 29.61
C ALA A 23 -25.62 -17.13 29.74
N GLY A 24 -26.04 -17.74 28.63
CA GLY A 24 -26.75 -19.03 28.62
C GLY A 24 -25.87 -20.27 28.85
N CYS A 25 -24.56 -20.20 28.59
CA CYS A 25 -23.68 -21.38 28.61
C CYS A 25 -22.85 -21.55 29.90
N LYS A 26 -22.82 -20.57 30.81
CA LYS A 26 -21.97 -20.61 32.03
C LYS A 26 -22.63 -21.20 33.28
N SER A 27 -23.84 -21.77 33.22
CA SER A 27 -24.49 -22.39 34.39
C SER A 27 -24.74 -23.88 34.24
N SER A 28 -23.79 -24.72 34.67
CA SER A 28 -24.10 -26.04 35.28
C SER A 28 -22.91 -26.70 35.98
N GLU A 29 -22.40 -26.11 37.07
CA GLU A 29 -21.77 -26.92 38.14
C GLU A 29 -22.19 -26.37 39.51
N GLY A 30 -23.12 -27.06 40.16
CA GLY A 30 -23.59 -26.73 41.50
C GLY A 30 -24.87 -27.49 41.86
N GLU A 31 -24.73 -28.67 42.45
CA GLU A 31 -25.79 -29.35 43.19
C GLU A 31 -26.27 -28.45 44.34
N ASP A 32 -27.55 -28.03 44.35
CA ASP A 32 -28.44 -28.29 45.49
C ASP A 32 -29.91 -28.04 45.12
N GLY A 33 -30.81 -28.82 45.71
CA GLY A 33 -32.24 -28.84 45.41
C GLY A 33 -33.01 -27.64 45.95
N GLY A 34 -33.90 -27.09 45.12
CA GLY A 34 -34.91 -26.12 45.55
C GLY A 34 -35.84 -25.70 44.40
N GLU A 35 -37.09 -26.16 44.43
CA GLU A 35 -38.17 -25.64 43.58
C GLU A 35 -38.36 -24.14 43.79
N ALA A 36 -38.11 -23.33 42.76
CA ALA A 36 -38.77 -22.05 42.54
C ALA A 36 -38.59 -21.66 41.07
N GLY A 37 -39.70 -21.57 40.34
CA GLY A 37 -39.70 -21.21 38.93
C GLY A 37 -39.41 -19.72 38.70
N THR A 38 -38.67 -19.44 37.64
CA THR A 38 -38.78 -18.23 36.84
C THR A 38 -38.38 -18.55 35.40
N SER A 39 -39.38 -18.49 34.53
CA SER A 39 -39.33 -18.50 33.08
C SER A 39 -38.57 -17.30 32.53
N GLY A 40 -37.69 -17.52 31.56
CA GLY A 40 -37.02 -16.45 30.82
C GLY A 40 -36.30 -16.87 29.52
N GLY A 41 -36.37 -18.14 29.10
CA GLY A 41 -35.96 -18.53 27.76
C GLY A 41 -37.12 -18.31 26.79
N THR A 42 -36.96 -17.41 25.83
CA THR A 42 -37.86 -17.36 24.66
C THR A 42 -37.59 -18.62 23.84
N GLU A 43 -38.42 -19.65 24.05
CA GLU A 43 -38.60 -20.72 23.08
C GLU A 43 -39.11 -20.09 21.78
N THR A 44 -38.24 -19.93 20.78
CA THR A 44 -38.65 -19.72 19.39
C THR A 44 -39.14 -21.06 18.85
N GLY A 45 -40.41 -21.37 19.12
CA GLY A 45 -41.10 -22.57 18.65
C GLY A 45 -41.39 -22.59 17.14
N GLY A 46 -40.37 -22.36 16.31
CA GLY A 46 -40.38 -22.65 14.88
C GLY A 46 -39.92 -24.08 14.62
N GLU A 47 -40.45 -24.72 13.57
CA GLU A 47 -39.79 -25.91 13.00
C GLU A 47 -38.35 -25.54 12.61
N PRO A 48 -37.35 -26.42 12.79
CA PRO A 48 -35.98 -26.17 12.36
C PRO A 48 -35.96 -25.75 10.89
N ARG A 49 -35.48 -24.52 10.62
CA ARG A 49 -35.36 -24.00 9.26
C ARG A 49 -34.12 -24.58 8.60
N GLU A 50 -34.31 -25.28 7.48
CA GLU A 50 -33.19 -25.77 6.68
C GLU A 50 -32.54 -24.58 5.93
N VAL A 51 -31.27 -24.32 6.23
CA VAL A 51 -30.44 -23.34 5.51
C VAL A 51 -29.53 -24.12 4.57
N VAL A 52 -29.68 -23.90 3.27
CA VAL A 52 -28.92 -24.58 2.21
C VAL A 52 -27.71 -23.73 1.79
N ASP A 53 -26.78 -24.33 1.03
CA ASP A 53 -25.63 -23.62 0.47
C ASP A 53 -26.09 -22.48 -0.46
N GLY A 54 -25.73 -21.25 -0.10
CA GLY A 54 -26.08 -20.03 -0.81
C GLY A 54 -24.95 -19.46 -1.65
N PHE A 55 -23.90 -20.21 -1.99
CA PHE A 55 -22.74 -19.70 -2.72
C PHE A 55 -23.10 -18.87 -3.97
N GLU A 56 -24.16 -19.23 -4.69
CA GLU A 56 -24.63 -18.47 -5.86
C GLU A 56 -25.13 -17.05 -5.53
N PHE A 57 -25.59 -16.80 -4.31
CA PHE A 57 -26.04 -15.49 -3.83
C PHE A 57 -24.95 -14.74 -3.05
N PHE A 58 -23.86 -15.41 -2.66
CA PHE A 58 -22.74 -14.82 -1.90
C PHE A 58 -21.38 -15.06 -2.60
N PRO A 59 -21.18 -14.59 -3.84
CA PRO A 59 -20.01 -14.94 -4.64
C PRO A 59 -18.69 -14.38 -4.09
N GLN A 60 -18.72 -13.34 -3.25
CA GLN A 60 -17.54 -12.78 -2.57
C GLN A 60 -17.37 -13.30 -1.13
N SER A 61 -18.16 -14.30 -0.74
CA SER A 61 -18.17 -14.88 0.61
C SER A 61 -18.40 -13.82 1.71
N VAL A 62 -17.93 -14.11 2.92
CA VAL A 62 -18.00 -13.25 4.09
C VAL A 62 -16.62 -12.73 4.49
N ALA A 63 -16.58 -11.67 5.29
CA ALA A 63 -15.37 -11.19 5.96
C ALA A 63 -15.68 -10.63 7.34
N SER A 64 -14.66 -10.54 8.18
CA SER A 64 -14.72 -9.77 9.42
C SER A 64 -13.52 -8.84 9.51
N GLY A 65 -13.59 -7.80 10.33
CA GLY A 65 -12.51 -6.83 10.40
C GLY A 65 -12.62 -5.85 11.56
N ASP A 66 -11.56 -5.05 11.69
CA ASP A 66 -11.35 -4.07 12.76
C ASP A 66 -11.76 -4.57 14.16
N PRO A 67 -11.22 -5.72 14.61
CA PRO A 67 -11.52 -6.29 15.91
C PRO A 67 -11.08 -5.37 17.05
N ARG A 68 -12.02 -5.07 17.95
CA ARG A 68 -11.82 -4.35 19.21
C ARG A 68 -12.23 -5.23 20.39
N PRO A 69 -11.93 -4.85 21.65
CA PRO A 69 -12.24 -5.70 22.79
C PRO A 69 -13.71 -6.13 22.87
N GLN A 70 -14.64 -5.26 22.49
CA GLN A 70 -16.07 -5.52 22.60
C GLN A 70 -16.81 -5.50 21.27
N SER A 71 -16.09 -5.39 20.14
CA SER A 71 -16.72 -5.31 18.83
C SER A 71 -15.89 -5.88 17.70
N VAL A 72 -16.56 -6.26 16.63
CA VAL A 72 -15.96 -6.64 15.35
C VAL A 72 -16.91 -6.26 14.22
N ILE A 73 -16.38 -5.92 13.05
CA ILE A 73 -17.18 -5.74 11.84
C ILE A 73 -17.40 -7.10 11.19
N LEU A 74 -18.63 -7.37 10.78
CA LEU A 74 -19.00 -8.49 9.91
C LEU A 74 -19.44 -7.92 8.57
N TRP A 75 -18.98 -8.52 7.49
CA TRP A 75 -19.21 -8.07 6.12
C TRP A 75 -19.65 -9.23 5.22
N THR A 76 -20.52 -8.92 4.27
CA THR A 76 -20.82 -9.77 3.11
C THR A 76 -21.29 -8.91 1.95
N ARG A 77 -21.31 -9.50 0.74
CA ARG A 77 -22.08 -8.99 -0.39
C ARG A 77 -23.05 -10.08 -0.84
N VAL A 78 -24.33 -9.72 -0.95
CA VAL A 78 -25.37 -10.60 -1.51
C VAL A 78 -25.72 -10.13 -2.91
N GLU A 79 -26.03 -11.05 -3.83
CA GLU A 79 -26.61 -10.69 -5.12
C GLU A 79 -27.78 -11.61 -5.47
N ASP A 80 -28.86 -11.07 -6.03
CA ASP A 80 -29.90 -11.86 -6.69
C ASP A 80 -30.06 -11.33 -8.13
N PRO A 81 -29.62 -12.09 -9.15
CA PRO A 81 -29.73 -11.69 -10.55
C PRO A 81 -31.16 -11.40 -11.02
N GLU A 82 -32.18 -11.87 -10.29
CA GLU A 82 -33.59 -11.56 -10.58
C GLU A 82 -34.02 -10.19 -10.04
N LEU A 83 -33.27 -9.60 -9.09
CA LEU A 83 -33.59 -8.36 -8.37
C LEU A 83 -32.38 -7.38 -8.31
N PRO A 84 -31.67 -7.10 -9.42
CA PRO A 84 -30.40 -6.37 -9.39
C PRO A 84 -30.49 -4.91 -8.95
N GLY A 85 -31.68 -4.30 -8.98
CA GLY A 85 -31.90 -2.90 -8.60
C GLY A 85 -32.72 -2.71 -7.33
N GLU A 86 -33.11 -3.79 -6.66
CA GLU A 86 -33.92 -3.75 -5.44
C GLU A 86 -33.04 -3.97 -4.22
N ASP A 87 -33.40 -3.38 -3.07
CA ASP A 87 -32.74 -3.70 -1.81
C ASP A 87 -33.09 -5.15 -1.40
N LEU A 88 -32.09 -5.86 -0.87
CA LEU A 88 -32.22 -7.24 -0.43
C LEU A 88 -32.17 -7.31 1.10
N GLU A 89 -32.91 -8.24 1.69
CA GLU A 89 -32.96 -8.41 3.14
C GLU A 89 -32.18 -9.67 3.54
N LEU A 90 -31.25 -9.52 4.48
CA LEU A 90 -30.46 -10.60 5.04
C LEU A 90 -30.78 -10.79 6.51
N GLU A 91 -30.75 -12.03 6.96
CA GLU A 91 -30.66 -12.34 8.38
C GLU A 91 -29.21 -12.63 8.77
N LEU A 92 -28.82 -12.25 9.99
CA LEU A 92 -27.52 -12.59 10.55
C LEU A 92 -27.71 -13.63 11.66
N GLU A 93 -27.07 -14.77 11.49
CA GLU A 93 -27.03 -15.84 12.49
C GLU A 93 -25.63 -15.94 13.10
N LEU A 94 -25.57 -16.05 14.44
CA LEU A 94 -24.33 -16.24 15.19
C LEU A 94 -24.35 -17.56 15.97
N SER A 95 -23.18 -18.16 16.14
CA SER A 95 -22.99 -19.35 16.97
C SER A 95 -21.61 -19.40 17.61
N LEU A 96 -21.49 -20.12 18.72
CA LEU A 96 -20.21 -20.55 19.28
C LEU A 96 -19.76 -21.90 18.71
N ASP A 97 -20.65 -22.58 17.98
CA ASP A 97 -20.42 -23.86 17.34
C ASP A 97 -20.21 -23.68 15.82
N PRO A 98 -19.06 -24.12 15.26
CA PRO A 98 -18.82 -24.05 13.83
C PRO A 98 -19.80 -24.87 12.98
N GLU A 99 -20.48 -25.85 13.55
CA GLU A 99 -21.48 -26.66 12.83
C GLU A 99 -22.88 -26.01 12.83
N PHE A 100 -23.09 -24.91 13.58
CA PHE A 100 -24.40 -24.27 13.78
C PHE A 100 -25.48 -25.27 14.23
N SER A 101 -25.11 -26.25 15.06
CA SER A 101 -26.07 -27.23 15.58
C SER A 101 -27.05 -26.62 16.60
N ASP A 102 -26.65 -25.52 17.24
CA ASP A 102 -27.46 -24.66 18.10
C ASP A 102 -27.20 -23.17 17.75
N PRO A 103 -27.84 -22.64 16.68
CA PRO A 103 -27.65 -21.25 16.27
C PRO A 103 -28.21 -20.34 17.37
N THR A 104 -27.34 -19.52 17.96
CA THR A 104 -27.59 -19.00 19.30
C THR A 104 -28.39 -17.70 19.29
N VAL A 105 -28.45 -16.93 18.19
CA VAL A 105 -29.35 -15.76 18.07
C VAL A 105 -29.63 -15.41 16.58
N GLU A 106 -30.90 -15.25 16.20
CA GLU A 106 -31.32 -14.48 15.01
C GLU A 106 -31.25 -12.98 15.34
N LEU A 107 -30.22 -12.29 14.87
CA LEU A 107 -30.03 -10.88 15.17
C LEU A 107 -30.65 -10.00 14.09
N GLY A 108 -31.99 -9.94 14.09
CA GLY A 108 -32.74 -9.02 13.22
C GLY A 108 -32.46 -9.18 11.72
N THR A 109 -33.03 -8.27 10.95
CA THR A 109 -32.85 -8.20 9.49
C THR A 109 -31.93 -7.04 9.16
N VAL A 110 -31.00 -7.24 8.23
CA VAL A 110 -30.07 -6.24 7.72
C VAL A 110 -30.34 -6.03 6.23
N THR A 111 -30.61 -4.78 5.85
CA THR A 111 -30.86 -4.42 4.45
C THR A 111 -29.54 -4.25 3.70
N ALA A 112 -29.34 -5.06 2.67
CA ALA A 112 -28.32 -4.91 1.65
C ALA A 112 -28.85 -3.98 0.55
N SER A 113 -28.41 -2.72 0.51
CA SER A 113 -28.95 -1.77 -0.46
C SER A 113 -28.31 -1.89 -1.83
N ALA A 114 -29.13 -1.84 -2.89
CA ALA A 114 -28.65 -1.81 -4.28
C ALA A 114 -27.76 -0.59 -4.56
N THR A 115 -27.96 0.51 -3.83
CA THR A 115 -27.16 1.73 -3.97
C THR A 115 -25.69 1.51 -3.63
N TYR A 116 -25.40 0.54 -2.75
CA TYR A 116 -24.06 0.21 -2.27
C TYR A 116 -23.63 -1.20 -2.71
N ASP A 117 -24.04 -1.59 -3.92
CA ASP A 117 -23.72 -2.88 -4.54
C ASP A 117 -24.03 -4.07 -3.64
N HIS A 118 -25.13 -3.95 -2.88
CA HIS A 118 -25.63 -4.96 -1.94
C HIS A 118 -24.58 -5.44 -0.93
N CYS A 119 -23.55 -4.64 -0.67
CA CYS A 119 -22.63 -4.86 0.42
C CYS A 119 -23.34 -4.57 1.75
N VAL A 120 -23.00 -5.34 2.78
CA VAL A 120 -23.52 -5.18 4.13
C VAL A 120 -22.35 -5.13 5.09
N LYS A 121 -22.41 -4.17 6.03
CA LYS A 121 -21.54 -4.10 7.20
C LYS A 121 -22.37 -4.10 8.47
N VAL A 122 -21.98 -4.93 9.42
CA VAL A 122 -22.60 -5.03 10.74
C VAL A 122 -21.53 -4.81 11.77
N ARG A 123 -21.73 -3.84 12.68
CA ARG A 123 -20.91 -3.74 13.88
C ARG A 123 -21.54 -4.62 14.94
N LEU A 124 -20.95 -5.78 15.16
CA LEU A 124 -21.30 -6.61 16.28
C LEU A 124 -20.62 -6.06 17.52
N SER A 125 -21.39 -5.78 18.57
CA SER A 125 -20.96 -5.11 19.80
C SER A 125 -21.34 -5.92 21.03
N ASP A 126 -20.90 -5.50 22.22
CA ASP A 126 -21.10 -6.22 23.48
C ASP A 126 -20.54 -7.65 23.47
N LEU A 127 -19.49 -7.88 22.66
CA LEU A 127 -18.78 -9.15 22.62
C LEU A 127 -17.88 -9.28 23.86
N PRO A 128 -17.80 -10.47 24.47
CA PRO A 128 -16.73 -10.77 25.39
C PRO A 128 -15.38 -10.68 24.68
N PRO A 129 -14.38 -10.02 25.29
CA PRO A 129 -13.06 -9.86 24.67
C PRO A 129 -12.30 -11.17 24.51
N GLY A 130 -11.59 -11.30 23.39
CA GLY A 130 -10.72 -12.43 23.06
C GLY A 130 -11.45 -13.72 22.65
N GLU A 131 -12.78 -13.69 22.50
CA GLU A 131 -13.59 -14.87 22.19
C GLU A 131 -13.87 -14.99 20.69
N TYR A 132 -13.91 -16.25 20.21
CA TYR A 132 -14.34 -16.55 18.85
C TYR A 132 -15.86 -16.61 18.74
N ILE A 133 -16.35 -16.16 17.60
CA ILE A 133 -17.73 -16.33 17.16
C ILE A 133 -17.73 -16.84 15.72
N TYR A 134 -18.69 -17.70 15.41
CA TYR A 134 -19.02 -18.08 14.05
C TYR A 134 -20.26 -17.31 13.61
N TYR A 135 -20.28 -16.91 12.34
CA TYR A 135 -21.40 -16.16 11.78
C TYR A 135 -21.69 -16.60 10.35
N ARG A 136 -22.95 -16.43 9.94
CA ARG A 136 -23.37 -16.52 8.54
C ARG A 136 -24.50 -15.54 8.26
N PHE A 137 -24.56 -15.07 7.03
CA PHE A 137 -25.71 -14.31 6.52
C PHE A 137 -26.65 -15.27 5.80
N VAL A 138 -27.95 -15.02 5.90
CA VAL A 138 -28.98 -15.86 5.26
C VAL A 138 -29.89 -14.99 4.41
N TYR A 139 -29.98 -15.34 3.12
CA TYR A 139 -30.88 -14.73 2.15
C TYR A 139 -32.10 -15.62 1.93
N ALA A 140 -33.30 -15.07 2.12
CA ALA A 140 -34.55 -15.80 1.90
C ALA A 140 -35.08 -15.53 0.49
N LYS A 141 -35.21 -16.58 -0.33
CA LYS A 141 -35.85 -16.51 -1.66
C LYS A 141 -36.99 -17.51 -1.74
N GLY A 142 -38.22 -16.98 -1.68
CA GLY A 142 -39.43 -17.79 -1.56
C GLY A 142 -39.50 -18.50 -0.20
N GLU A 143 -39.61 -19.83 -0.22
CA GLU A 143 -39.60 -20.66 1.00
C GLU A 143 -38.21 -21.25 1.31
N THR A 144 -37.18 -20.90 0.53
CA THR A 144 -35.81 -21.42 0.67
C THR A 144 -34.89 -20.37 1.28
N TYR A 145 -33.99 -20.81 2.14
CA TYR A 145 -33.04 -19.98 2.88
C TYR A 145 -31.62 -20.36 2.50
N TYR A 146 -30.91 -19.43 1.87
CA TYR A 146 -29.57 -19.61 1.33
C TYR A 146 -28.56 -18.99 2.29
N GLY A 147 -27.70 -19.81 2.88
CA GLY A 147 -26.66 -19.35 3.80
C GLY A 147 -25.39 -18.98 3.05
N SER A 148 -24.75 -17.89 3.46
CA SER A 148 -23.36 -17.62 3.10
C SER A 148 -22.45 -18.75 3.60
N ARG A 149 -21.18 -18.72 3.18
CA ARG A 149 -20.14 -19.45 3.90
C ARG A 149 -20.12 -19.03 5.38
N ILE A 150 -19.69 -19.94 6.23
CA ILE A 150 -19.49 -19.66 7.65
C ILE A 150 -18.18 -18.89 7.81
N GLY A 151 -18.28 -17.70 8.38
CA GLY A 151 -17.12 -16.92 8.81
C GLY A 151 -16.83 -17.13 10.29
N ARG A 152 -15.57 -16.91 10.66
CA ARG A 152 -15.08 -16.88 12.04
C ARG A 152 -14.53 -15.48 12.32
N ALA A 153 -14.98 -14.86 13.40
CA ALA A 153 -14.47 -13.59 13.89
C ALA A 153 -13.96 -13.75 15.33
N LYS A 154 -13.03 -12.88 15.74
CA LYS A 154 -12.49 -12.83 17.09
C LYS A 154 -12.44 -11.38 17.55
N SER A 155 -12.97 -11.09 18.74
CA SER A 155 -12.77 -9.78 19.37
C SER A 155 -11.34 -9.66 19.89
N ALA A 156 -10.82 -8.43 19.97
CA ALA A 156 -9.52 -8.22 20.60
C ALA A 156 -9.59 -8.63 22.09
N PRO A 157 -8.48 -9.02 22.74
CA PRO A 157 -8.47 -9.28 24.17
C PRO A 157 -8.69 -8.00 24.99
N GLU A 158 -9.09 -8.15 26.25
CA GLU A 158 -9.18 -7.03 27.20
C GLU A 158 -7.85 -6.25 27.22
N PRO A 159 -7.83 -4.91 27.28
CA PRO A 159 -6.59 -4.14 27.30
C PRO A 159 -5.65 -4.49 28.47
N THR A 160 -6.14 -5.07 29.56
CA THR A 160 -5.27 -5.50 30.67
C THR A 160 -4.82 -6.97 30.57
N ALA A 161 -5.20 -7.69 29.52
CA ALA A 161 -4.83 -9.10 29.35
C ALA A 161 -3.34 -9.26 29.01
N ASP A 162 -2.66 -10.13 29.75
CA ASP A 162 -1.28 -10.54 29.50
C ASP A 162 -1.29 -11.77 28.57
N VAL A 163 -1.49 -11.52 27.28
CA VAL A 163 -1.65 -12.56 26.24
C VAL A 163 -0.84 -12.18 25.01
N GLY A 164 -0.13 -13.16 24.44
CA GLY A 164 0.57 -12.97 23.18
C GLY A 164 -0.39 -12.71 22.02
N VAL A 165 0.14 -12.09 20.97
CA VAL A 165 -0.60 -11.73 19.76
C VAL A 165 0.11 -12.34 18.55
N ARG A 166 -0.65 -12.96 17.64
CA ARG A 166 -0.16 -13.53 16.39
C ARG A 166 -1.00 -13.03 15.22
N PHE A 167 -0.39 -12.31 14.28
CA PHE A 167 -1.07 -11.77 13.11
C PHE A 167 -0.21 -11.91 11.85
N ALA A 168 -0.84 -11.86 10.68
CA ALA A 168 -0.13 -11.84 9.40
C ALA A 168 -0.16 -10.45 8.75
N VAL A 169 0.79 -10.18 7.86
CA VAL A 169 0.90 -8.95 7.07
C VAL A 169 0.93 -9.33 5.60
N LEU A 170 0.09 -8.67 4.80
CA LEU A 170 -0.09 -8.83 3.36
C LEU A 170 -0.06 -7.47 2.65
N SER A 171 0.33 -7.48 1.38
CA SER A 171 0.20 -6.35 0.44
C SER A 171 0.20 -6.87 -0.99
N CYS A 172 -0.27 -6.06 -1.93
CA CYS A 172 0.03 -6.20 -3.37
C CYS A 172 -0.39 -7.56 -3.97
N GLN A 173 -1.67 -7.65 -4.32
CA GLN A 173 -2.29 -8.90 -4.79
C GLN A 173 -2.86 -8.80 -6.20
N ASP A 174 -2.12 -8.29 -7.19
CA ASP A 174 -2.60 -8.20 -8.58
C ASP A 174 -3.23 -9.52 -9.06
N TYR A 175 -4.42 -9.41 -9.66
CA TYR A 175 -5.25 -10.57 -9.98
C TYR A 175 -4.67 -11.44 -11.10
N SER A 176 -3.65 -10.97 -11.84
CA SER A 176 -3.09 -11.67 -13.01
C SER A 176 -2.43 -13.01 -12.70
N ARG A 177 -2.24 -13.37 -11.41
CA ARG A 177 -1.68 -14.65 -10.94
C ARG A 177 -2.55 -15.29 -9.85
N TRP A 178 -2.34 -16.58 -9.55
CA TRP A 178 -3.14 -17.33 -8.57
C TRP A 178 -2.73 -17.01 -7.13
N TYR A 179 -3.72 -16.77 -6.25
CA TYR A 179 -3.51 -16.46 -4.82
C TYR A 179 -3.21 -17.71 -3.97
N ASN A 180 -2.26 -18.52 -4.43
CA ASN A 180 -1.80 -19.70 -3.69
C ASN A 180 -1.20 -19.32 -2.34
N VAL A 181 -0.63 -18.12 -2.22
CA VAL A 181 -0.19 -17.54 -0.95
C VAL A 181 -1.33 -17.50 0.08
N CYS A 182 -2.52 -17.04 -0.32
CA CYS A 182 -3.69 -16.99 0.55
C CYS A 182 -4.21 -18.38 0.95
N HIS A 183 -4.07 -19.39 0.09
CA HIS A 183 -4.36 -20.78 0.46
C HIS A 183 -3.46 -21.30 1.59
N ALA A 184 -2.16 -20.95 1.57
CA ALA A 184 -1.25 -21.33 2.64
C ALA A 184 -1.55 -20.54 3.93
N LEU A 185 -1.78 -19.23 3.81
CA LEU A 185 -2.10 -18.39 4.96
C LEU A 185 -3.38 -18.82 5.69
N ALA A 186 -4.40 -19.25 4.96
CA ALA A 186 -5.67 -19.67 5.56
C ALA A 186 -5.57 -20.93 6.46
N GLU A 187 -4.43 -21.63 6.46
CA GLU A 187 -4.15 -22.74 7.36
C GLU A 187 -3.54 -22.28 8.70
N GLU A 188 -3.17 -21.01 8.82
CA GLU A 188 -2.62 -20.41 10.03
C GLU A 188 -3.73 -20.03 11.01
N GLU A 189 -3.48 -20.21 12.31
CA GLU A 189 -4.35 -19.70 13.37
C GLU A 189 -3.85 -18.33 13.82
N LEU A 190 -4.60 -17.30 13.44
CA LEU A 190 -4.25 -15.89 13.63
C LEU A 190 -5.30 -15.16 14.48
N ASP A 191 -4.87 -14.14 15.21
CA ASP A 191 -5.76 -13.19 15.86
C ASP A 191 -6.41 -12.26 14.84
N PHE A 192 -5.65 -11.81 13.85
CA PHE A 192 -6.09 -10.99 12.72
C PHE A 192 -5.06 -11.00 11.57
N VAL A 193 -5.42 -10.39 10.45
CA VAL A 193 -4.56 -10.13 9.29
C VAL A 193 -4.49 -8.63 9.03
N VAL A 194 -3.31 -8.10 8.74
CA VAL A 194 -3.09 -6.74 8.28
C VAL A 194 -2.91 -6.75 6.77
N HIS A 195 -3.65 -5.92 6.04
CA HIS A 195 -3.44 -5.67 4.61
C HIS A 195 -2.98 -4.22 4.42
N LEU A 196 -1.81 -4.03 3.82
CA LEU A 196 -1.11 -2.75 3.74
C LEU A 196 -1.39 -1.94 2.48
N GLY A 197 -2.20 -2.48 1.56
CA GLY A 197 -2.65 -1.78 0.35
C GLY A 197 -2.44 -2.62 -0.90
N ASP A 198 -2.84 -2.09 -2.05
CA ASP A 198 -2.92 -2.82 -3.32
C ASP A 198 -3.75 -4.10 -3.21
N TYR A 199 -4.87 -3.98 -2.51
CA TYR A 199 -5.89 -5.02 -2.43
C TYR A 199 -6.54 -5.24 -3.81
N ILE A 200 -6.65 -4.19 -4.61
CA ILE A 200 -6.99 -4.23 -6.03
C ILE A 200 -5.93 -3.48 -6.84
N TYR A 201 -5.91 -3.73 -8.15
CA TYR A 201 -5.25 -2.88 -9.14
C TYR A 201 -6.31 -2.26 -10.04
N GLU A 202 -6.23 -0.95 -10.26
CA GLU A 202 -7.20 -0.16 -11.02
C GLU A 202 -7.19 -0.45 -12.52
N THR A 203 -6.12 -1.05 -13.04
CA THR A 203 -5.97 -1.39 -14.46
C THR A 203 -6.35 -2.83 -14.79
N THR A 204 -6.71 -3.04 -16.06
CA THR A 204 -6.93 -4.37 -16.63
C THR A 204 -6.15 -4.53 -17.93
N GLY A 205 -5.15 -5.41 -17.90
CA GLY A 205 -4.30 -5.73 -19.04
C GLY A 205 -3.16 -4.74 -19.28
N ASP A 206 -2.75 -3.98 -18.26
CA ASP A 206 -1.63 -3.04 -18.37
C ASP A 206 -0.34 -3.79 -18.76
N PRO A 207 0.26 -3.49 -19.93
CA PRO A 207 1.42 -4.22 -20.42
C PRO A 207 2.70 -3.99 -19.60
N ASP A 208 2.75 -2.94 -18.77
CA ASP A 208 3.96 -2.61 -18.01
C ASP A 208 4.15 -3.52 -16.79
N PHE A 209 3.07 -4.06 -16.21
CA PHE A 209 3.18 -4.94 -15.05
C PHE A 209 2.18 -6.10 -15.00
N GLN A 210 1.08 -6.08 -15.77
CA GLN A 210 0.07 -7.14 -15.78
C GLN A 210 0.30 -8.11 -16.96
N ALA A 211 0.78 -9.30 -16.61
CA ALA A 211 0.93 -10.43 -17.55
C ALA A 211 -0.07 -11.55 -17.21
N PRO A 212 -1.36 -11.41 -17.54
CA PRO A 212 -2.40 -12.33 -17.12
C PRO A 212 -2.21 -13.74 -17.67
N ILE A 213 -2.32 -14.71 -16.77
CA ILE A 213 -2.38 -16.14 -17.11
C ILE A 213 -3.82 -16.60 -17.35
N GLU A 214 -3.99 -17.80 -17.89
CA GLU A 214 -5.33 -18.38 -18.18
C GLU A 214 -6.22 -18.37 -16.92
N GLY A 215 -7.43 -17.81 -17.05
CA GLY A 215 -8.41 -17.70 -15.96
C GLY A 215 -8.16 -16.55 -14.99
N ARG A 216 -7.12 -15.74 -15.20
CA ARG A 216 -6.72 -14.62 -14.33
C ARG A 216 -6.70 -13.31 -15.10
N THR A 217 -7.84 -12.99 -15.71
CA THR A 217 -8.03 -11.78 -16.51
C THR A 217 -9.27 -11.05 -16.03
N ILE A 218 -9.21 -9.72 -16.04
CA ILE A 218 -10.35 -8.85 -15.78
C ILE A 218 -10.69 -8.14 -17.09
N THR A 219 -11.98 -7.97 -17.37
CA THR A 219 -12.46 -7.18 -18.50
C THR A 219 -13.63 -6.36 -17.99
N PHE A 220 -13.54 -5.03 -18.07
CA PHE A 220 -14.61 -4.18 -17.59
C PHE A 220 -15.89 -4.39 -18.40
N ASP A 221 -17.00 -4.49 -17.68
CA ASP A 221 -18.34 -4.55 -18.29
C ASP A 221 -18.74 -3.15 -18.81
N ASP A 222 -18.38 -2.11 -18.04
CA ASP A 222 -18.56 -0.69 -18.38
C ASP A 222 -17.28 -0.13 -19.02
N LEU A 223 -17.10 -0.39 -20.32
CA LEU A 223 -15.97 0.17 -21.08
C LEU A 223 -16.13 1.68 -21.37
N ASP A 224 -17.37 2.19 -21.43
CA ASP A 224 -17.64 3.61 -21.69
C ASP A 224 -17.26 4.48 -20.48
N GLY A 225 -17.33 3.93 -19.26
CA GLY A 225 -16.91 4.57 -18.01
C GLY A 225 -15.44 4.35 -17.63
N ALA A 226 -14.68 3.58 -18.42
CA ALA A 226 -13.26 3.32 -18.20
C ALA A 226 -12.36 4.31 -18.98
N ILE A 227 -11.13 4.48 -18.52
CA ILE A 227 -10.08 5.17 -19.31
C ILE A 227 -9.44 4.13 -20.22
N VAL A 228 -9.34 4.43 -21.52
CA VAL A 228 -8.67 3.57 -22.51
C VAL A 228 -7.28 4.10 -22.84
N PHE A 229 -6.31 3.21 -22.86
CA PHE A 229 -4.94 3.49 -23.28
C PHE A 229 -4.58 2.67 -24.51
N ASN A 230 -3.73 3.23 -25.39
CA ASN A 230 -3.28 2.59 -26.64
C ASN A 230 -4.44 2.07 -27.50
N GLU A 231 -5.52 2.85 -27.63
CA GLU A 231 -6.74 2.42 -28.34
C GLU A 231 -6.43 1.97 -29.78
N GLY A 232 -6.85 0.74 -30.11
CA GLY A 232 -6.67 0.12 -31.43
C GLY A 232 -5.35 -0.62 -31.62
N GLU A 233 -4.43 -0.58 -30.65
CA GLU A 233 -3.14 -1.26 -30.69
C GLU A 233 -3.14 -2.58 -29.88
N PRO A 234 -2.19 -3.51 -30.13
CA PRO A 234 -2.08 -4.75 -29.35
C PRO A 234 -1.79 -4.53 -27.85
N SER A 235 -1.26 -3.36 -27.47
CA SER A 235 -0.99 -2.95 -26.09
C SER A 235 -2.14 -2.17 -25.45
N GLN A 236 -3.35 -2.25 -26.02
CA GLN A 236 -4.53 -1.60 -25.46
C GLN A 236 -4.86 -2.18 -24.08
N TYR A 237 -5.07 -1.28 -23.12
CA TYR A 237 -5.50 -1.62 -21.77
C TYR A 237 -6.47 -0.56 -21.24
N TYR A 238 -7.03 -0.82 -20.07
CA TYR A 238 -8.01 0.07 -19.44
C TYR A 238 -7.64 0.35 -17.99
N ALA A 239 -8.01 1.55 -17.50
CA ALA A 239 -8.03 1.89 -16.08
C ALA A 239 -9.44 2.20 -15.61
N ALA A 240 -9.78 1.80 -14.39
CA ALA A 240 -11.06 2.09 -13.75
C ALA A 240 -11.24 3.60 -13.58
N ALA A 241 -12.37 4.13 -14.04
CA ALA A 241 -12.76 5.52 -13.77
C ALA A 241 -14.14 5.62 -13.12
N SER A 242 -15.10 4.82 -13.55
CA SER A 242 -16.43 4.78 -12.94
C SER A 242 -16.47 3.98 -11.65
N LEU A 243 -17.44 4.29 -10.78
CA LEU A 243 -17.73 3.49 -9.57
C LEU A 243 -17.99 2.02 -9.92
N ASP A 244 -18.66 1.75 -11.05
CA ASP A 244 -18.95 0.39 -11.49
C ASP A 244 -17.67 -0.37 -11.88
N ASN A 245 -16.67 0.30 -12.49
CA ASN A 245 -15.36 -0.31 -12.73
C ASN A 245 -14.68 -0.70 -11.41
N TYR A 246 -14.59 0.23 -10.44
CA TYR A 246 -13.96 -0.07 -9.14
C TYR A 246 -14.68 -1.19 -8.39
N ARG A 247 -16.02 -1.17 -8.36
CA ARG A 247 -16.81 -2.26 -7.78
C ARG A 247 -16.53 -3.60 -8.47
N GLN A 248 -16.42 -3.61 -9.80
CA GLN A 248 -16.09 -4.82 -10.55
C GLN A 248 -14.72 -5.38 -10.17
N LEU A 249 -13.72 -4.53 -9.96
CA LEU A 249 -12.41 -4.95 -9.45
C LEU A 249 -12.56 -5.67 -8.11
N TYR A 250 -13.22 -5.05 -7.13
CA TYR A 250 -13.43 -5.71 -5.83
C TYR A 250 -14.22 -7.02 -5.94
N ARG A 251 -15.29 -7.08 -6.75
CA ARG A 251 -16.04 -8.33 -6.98
C ARG A 251 -15.15 -9.45 -7.51
N THR A 252 -14.30 -9.14 -8.48
CA THR A 252 -13.40 -10.12 -9.11
C THR A 252 -12.28 -10.53 -8.18
N TYR A 253 -11.57 -9.60 -7.54
CA TYR A 253 -10.50 -9.93 -6.60
C TYR A 253 -11.03 -10.79 -5.44
N ARG A 254 -12.16 -10.42 -4.84
CA ARG A 254 -12.81 -11.19 -3.76
C ARG A 254 -13.48 -12.49 -4.21
N SER A 255 -13.54 -12.77 -5.51
CA SER A 255 -14.02 -14.07 -6.02
C SER A 255 -12.96 -15.18 -5.88
N ASP A 256 -11.70 -14.81 -5.65
CA ASP A 256 -10.62 -15.79 -5.48
C ASP A 256 -10.82 -16.62 -4.19
N ARG A 257 -10.79 -17.95 -4.33
CA ARG A 257 -11.07 -18.86 -3.22
C ARG A 257 -10.00 -18.84 -2.14
N GLY A 258 -8.74 -18.57 -2.47
CA GLY A 258 -7.66 -18.39 -1.50
C GLY A 258 -7.93 -17.21 -0.60
N LEU A 259 -8.27 -16.06 -1.19
CA LEU A 259 -8.59 -14.84 -0.47
C LEU A 259 -9.87 -14.97 0.37
N GLN A 260 -10.93 -15.58 -0.17
CA GLN A 260 -12.14 -15.85 0.60
C GLN A 260 -11.87 -16.69 1.85
N LYS A 261 -11.01 -17.71 1.77
CA LYS A 261 -10.66 -18.54 2.94
C LYS A 261 -9.96 -17.74 4.03
N VAL A 262 -9.11 -16.77 3.66
CA VAL A 262 -8.46 -15.87 4.64
C VAL A 262 -9.53 -15.04 5.37
N HIS A 263 -10.43 -14.40 4.60
CA HIS A 263 -11.53 -13.59 5.15
C HIS A 263 -12.52 -14.39 6.01
N GLU A 264 -12.77 -15.66 5.65
CA GLU A 264 -13.62 -16.57 6.42
C GLU A 264 -13.00 -16.96 7.78
N ARG A 265 -11.68 -16.81 7.96
CA ARG A 265 -10.94 -17.41 9.09
C ARG A 265 -10.46 -16.41 10.14
N ALA A 266 -10.12 -15.19 9.73
CA ALA A 266 -9.53 -14.18 10.60
C ALA A 266 -10.07 -12.78 10.27
N PRO A 267 -10.26 -11.91 11.27
CA PRO A 267 -10.53 -10.50 11.04
C PRO A 267 -9.41 -9.83 10.26
N MET A 268 -9.74 -8.93 9.35
CA MET A 268 -8.78 -8.10 8.62
C MET A 268 -8.77 -6.65 9.13
N ILE A 269 -7.57 -6.10 9.32
CA ILE A 269 -7.30 -4.69 9.51
C ILE A 269 -6.65 -4.21 8.21
N ALA A 270 -7.33 -3.35 7.46
CA ALA A 270 -6.85 -2.89 6.16
C ALA A 270 -6.64 -1.38 6.10
N THR A 271 -5.63 -0.98 5.32
CA THR A 271 -5.47 0.35 4.70
C THR A 271 -5.50 0.19 3.17
N TRP A 272 -5.50 1.30 2.42
CA TRP A 272 -5.24 1.31 0.99
C TRP A 272 -3.80 1.70 0.71
N ASP A 273 -3.37 1.54 -0.54
CA ASP A 273 -2.22 2.24 -1.11
C ASP A 273 -2.68 3.01 -2.36
N ASP A 274 -1.86 3.12 -3.39
CA ASP A 274 -2.15 3.86 -4.61
C ASP A 274 -3.15 3.14 -5.52
N HIS A 275 -2.98 1.84 -5.73
CA HIS A 275 -3.76 1.08 -6.72
C HIS A 275 -5.24 0.87 -6.38
N GLU A 276 -5.66 1.17 -5.14
CA GLU A 276 -7.07 1.35 -4.82
C GLU A 276 -7.73 2.51 -5.60
N TYR A 277 -6.93 3.47 -6.09
CA TYR A 277 -7.34 4.58 -6.94
C TYR A 277 -6.56 4.62 -8.28
N SER A 278 -5.26 4.87 -8.23
CA SER A 278 -4.41 4.99 -9.40
C SER A 278 -2.95 4.87 -9.00
N ASN A 279 -2.18 4.09 -9.77
CA ASN A 279 -0.75 3.90 -9.61
C ASN A 279 0.00 5.23 -9.38
N ASP A 280 0.86 5.26 -8.35
CA ASP A 280 1.69 6.35 -7.86
C ASP A 280 0.96 7.68 -7.58
N CYS A 281 -0.35 7.64 -7.33
CA CYS A 281 -1.15 8.84 -7.14
C CYS A 281 -0.65 9.74 -5.98
N HIS A 282 -0.98 11.03 -6.06
CA HIS A 282 -0.90 11.93 -4.91
C HIS A 282 -2.26 12.61 -4.69
N GLY A 283 -2.91 12.30 -3.57
CA GLY A 283 -4.30 12.69 -3.31
C GLY A 283 -5.26 12.18 -4.39
N ALA A 284 -5.82 13.09 -5.18
CA ALA A 284 -6.75 12.78 -6.27
C ALA A 284 -6.13 12.99 -7.66
N THR A 285 -4.80 12.90 -7.80
CA THR A 285 -4.09 13.10 -9.08
C THR A 285 -3.41 11.79 -9.50
N SER A 286 -3.68 11.35 -10.72
CA SER A 286 -3.01 10.20 -11.35
C SER A 286 -1.69 10.61 -12.03
N THR A 287 -0.88 9.66 -12.49
CA THR A 287 0.42 9.95 -13.12
C THR A 287 0.61 9.25 -14.48
N TYR A 288 -0.46 8.94 -15.22
CA TYR A 288 -0.37 8.20 -16.47
C TYR A 288 0.25 9.02 -17.62
N PHE A 289 0.10 10.35 -17.59
CA PHE A 289 0.56 11.24 -18.66
C PHE A 289 1.79 12.06 -18.26
N GLY A 290 2.43 11.74 -17.14
CA GLY A 290 3.68 12.35 -16.70
C GLY A 290 3.63 13.88 -16.62
N GLY A 291 2.46 14.44 -16.30
CA GLY A 291 2.21 15.89 -16.20
C GLY A 291 2.03 16.61 -17.54
N GLU A 292 1.95 15.91 -18.67
CA GLU A 292 1.59 16.53 -19.96
C GLU A 292 0.19 17.15 -19.93
N VAL A 293 -0.72 16.52 -19.17
CA VAL A 293 -2.07 17.02 -18.89
C VAL A 293 -2.34 17.03 -17.39
N ASP A 294 -3.33 17.81 -16.97
CA ASP A 294 -3.82 17.78 -15.59
C ASP A 294 -4.65 16.50 -15.37
N GLU A 295 -4.19 15.65 -14.45
CA GLU A 295 -4.77 14.35 -14.12
C GLU A 295 -5.53 14.38 -12.78
N ALA A 296 -5.76 15.57 -12.22
CA ALA A 296 -6.55 15.72 -11.00
C ALA A 296 -8.02 15.37 -11.26
N ASP A 297 -8.50 14.31 -10.60
CA ASP A 297 -9.87 13.82 -10.71
C ASP A 297 -10.41 13.39 -9.34
N VAL A 298 -11.07 14.34 -8.68
CA VAL A 298 -11.73 14.13 -7.38
C VAL A 298 -12.93 13.20 -7.49
N ASP A 299 -13.67 13.22 -8.61
CA ASP A 299 -14.85 12.38 -8.76
C ASP A 299 -14.45 10.90 -8.92
N ARG A 300 -13.39 10.62 -9.69
CA ARG A 300 -12.77 9.29 -9.78
C ARG A 300 -12.20 8.84 -8.43
N ARG A 301 -11.49 9.71 -7.69
CA ARG A 301 -10.97 9.37 -6.34
C ARG A 301 -12.10 9.01 -5.38
N LYS A 302 -13.21 9.76 -5.43
CA LYS A 302 -14.38 9.46 -4.60
C LYS A 302 -15.08 8.17 -5.02
N ALA A 303 -15.10 7.83 -6.31
CA ALA A 303 -15.61 6.55 -6.79
C ALA A 303 -14.78 5.37 -6.24
N ALA A 304 -13.44 5.51 -6.26
CA ALA A 304 -12.52 4.56 -5.62
C ALA A 304 -12.77 4.44 -4.11
N ASN A 305 -12.82 5.57 -3.40
CA ASN A 305 -13.07 5.62 -1.96
C ASN A 305 -14.41 4.97 -1.58
N GLN A 306 -15.46 5.19 -2.38
CA GLN A 306 -16.77 4.57 -2.17
C GLN A 306 -16.70 3.04 -2.34
N ALA A 307 -16.03 2.55 -3.39
CA ALA A 307 -15.86 1.11 -3.59
C ALA A 307 -15.04 0.49 -2.46
N TRP A 308 -13.94 1.12 -2.03
CA TRP A 308 -13.16 0.65 -0.88
C TRP A 308 -14.00 0.62 0.40
N PHE A 309 -14.78 1.68 0.65
CA PHE A 309 -15.74 1.70 1.75
C PHE A 309 -16.69 0.50 1.62
N GLU A 310 -17.35 0.28 0.49
CA GLU A 310 -18.32 -0.81 0.33
C GLU A 310 -17.72 -2.19 0.60
N TYR A 311 -16.49 -2.45 0.15
CA TYR A 311 -15.91 -3.80 0.08
C TYR A 311 -14.94 -4.17 1.20
N MET A 312 -14.47 -3.21 2.01
CA MET A 312 -13.54 -3.49 3.10
C MET A 312 -14.24 -3.56 4.46
N PRO A 313 -13.89 -4.55 5.34
CA PRO A 313 -14.55 -4.77 6.62
C PRO A 313 -14.05 -3.80 7.72
N VAL A 314 -14.13 -2.51 7.45
CA VAL A 314 -13.52 -1.42 8.25
C VAL A 314 -14.56 -0.77 9.16
N ASP A 315 -14.12 -0.39 10.36
CA ASP A 315 -14.89 0.26 11.41
C ASP A 315 -14.55 1.76 11.51
N TYR A 316 -15.58 2.60 11.47
CA TYR A 316 -15.47 4.07 11.57
C TYR A 316 -15.88 4.59 12.97
N ALA A 317 -15.72 3.76 14.01
CA ALA A 317 -16.34 3.84 15.33
C ALA A 317 -16.00 5.03 16.25
N ASP A 318 -15.14 5.97 15.86
CA ASP A 318 -15.11 7.26 16.57
C ASP A 318 -16.45 7.99 16.44
N ASP A 319 -17.22 7.65 15.41
CA ASP A 319 -18.61 8.05 15.25
C ASP A 319 -19.52 6.79 15.18
N PRO A 320 -20.22 6.42 16.28
CA PRO A 320 -21.17 5.30 16.24
C PRO A 320 -22.37 5.57 15.33
N ASP A 321 -22.60 6.82 14.95
CA ASP A 321 -23.62 7.27 14.01
C ASP A 321 -23.03 7.56 12.62
N PHE A 322 -21.74 7.25 12.37
CA PHE A 322 -21.05 7.51 11.10
C PHE A 322 -21.94 7.13 9.95
N VAL A 323 -22.10 8.04 8.99
CA VAL A 323 -22.81 7.82 7.74
C VAL A 323 -21.90 8.14 6.57
N TYR A 324 -21.58 7.12 5.76
CA TYR A 324 -20.90 7.36 4.50
C TYR A 324 -21.78 8.26 3.61
N ASP A 325 -21.21 9.41 3.24
CA ASP A 325 -21.85 10.39 2.37
C ASP A 325 -21.03 10.50 1.09
N PRO A 326 -21.48 9.92 -0.04
CA PRO A 326 -20.78 10.06 -1.32
C PRO A 326 -20.75 11.53 -1.80
N GLY A 327 -21.54 12.42 -1.20
CA GLY A 327 -21.51 13.87 -1.43
C GLY A 327 -20.46 14.62 -0.63
N ALA A 328 -19.81 14.00 0.36
CA ALA A 328 -18.78 14.64 1.19
C ALA A 328 -17.58 15.10 0.35
N ALA A 329 -16.88 16.12 0.82
CA ALA A 329 -15.75 16.71 0.09
C ALA A 329 -14.44 15.98 0.40
N PHE A 330 -13.70 15.61 -0.65
CA PHE A 330 -12.32 15.15 -0.54
C PHE A 330 -11.41 16.27 0.03
N PRO A 331 -10.41 15.96 0.89
CA PRO A 331 -10.02 14.63 1.40
C PRO A 331 -10.74 14.17 2.67
N GLY A 332 -11.83 14.83 3.08
CA GLY A 332 -12.58 14.51 4.31
C GLY A 332 -13.76 13.57 4.09
N ASP A 333 -13.95 13.04 2.88
CA ASP A 333 -15.05 12.14 2.53
C ASP A 333 -14.89 10.76 3.16
N LEU A 334 -13.64 10.34 3.39
CA LEU A 334 -13.32 9.08 4.05
C LEU A 334 -11.99 9.18 4.78
N ILE A 335 -12.00 8.92 6.09
CA ILE A 335 -10.80 8.87 6.92
C ILE A 335 -10.57 7.41 7.32
N ILE A 336 -9.38 6.89 7.08
CA ILE A 336 -9.07 5.47 7.30
C ILE A 336 -7.93 5.21 8.29
N TYR A 337 -7.09 6.19 8.61
CA TYR A 337 -6.06 6.01 9.65
C TYR A 337 -6.72 5.81 11.01
N ARG A 338 -6.23 4.83 11.79
CA ARG A 338 -6.82 4.40 13.07
C ARG A 338 -5.91 3.43 13.82
N ASP A 339 -6.18 3.19 15.10
CA ASP A 339 -5.38 2.33 15.97
C ASP A 339 -6.16 1.19 16.65
N PHE A 340 -5.39 0.19 17.10
CA PHE A 340 -5.87 -1.04 17.72
C PHE A 340 -5.00 -1.42 18.92
N VAL A 341 -5.67 -1.77 20.03
CA VAL A 341 -5.02 -2.27 21.24
C VAL A 341 -5.36 -3.74 21.43
N TYR A 342 -4.31 -4.54 21.59
CA TYR A 342 -4.39 -5.97 21.86
C TYR A 342 -3.65 -6.29 23.15
N GLY A 343 -4.42 -6.40 24.23
CA GLY A 343 -3.90 -6.74 25.54
C GLY A 343 -2.90 -5.71 26.06
N GLN A 344 -1.95 -6.18 26.86
CA GLN A 344 -0.84 -5.36 27.35
C GLN A 344 0.27 -5.15 26.31
N HIS A 345 0.27 -5.92 25.21
CA HIS A 345 1.47 -6.04 24.38
C HIS A 345 1.43 -5.24 23.09
N LEU A 346 0.32 -5.15 22.37
CA LEU A 346 0.31 -4.48 21.07
C LEU A 346 -0.53 -3.20 21.08
N HIS A 347 0.09 -2.11 20.63
CA HIS A 347 -0.59 -0.95 20.06
C HIS A 347 -0.23 -0.86 18.58
N LEU A 348 -1.17 -1.13 17.68
CA LEU A 348 -1.00 -1.02 16.23
C LEU A 348 -1.63 0.30 15.76
N ALA A 349 -0.86 1.19 15.15
CA ALA A 349 -1.37 2.38 14.47
C ALA A 349 -1.24 2.18 12.96
N MET A 350 -2.35 2.32 12.23
CA MET A 350 -2.43 2.26 10.78
C MET A 350 -2.54 3.68 10.22
N THR A 351 -1.64 4.05 9.32
CA THR A 351 -1.65 5.36 8.62
C THR A 351 -2.27 5.25 7.23
N ASP A 352 -2.47 6.41 6.61
CA ASP A 352 -2.81 6.59 5.18
C ASP A 352 -1.78 7.54 4.56
N GLU A 353 -0.97 7.03 3.64
CA GLU A 353 0.14 7.77 3.03
C GLU A 353 -0.18 8.29 1.61
N ARG A 354 -1.42 8.13 1.13
CA ARG A 354 -1.83 8.54 -0.23
C ARG A 354 -2.76 9.73 -0.27
N THR A 355 -3.63 9.91 0.71
CA THR A 355 -4.66 10.95 0.67
C THR A 355 -4.10 12.37 0.77
N TRP A 356 -3.11 12.57 1.64
CA TRP A 356 -2.54 13.90 1.94
C TRP A 356 -1.17 14.16 1.34
N ARG A 357 -0.56 13.15 0.71
CA ARG A 357 0.82 13.31 0.24
C ARG A 357 0.93 14.38 -0.83
N SER A 358 2.05 15.09 -0.80
CA SER A 358 2.46 15.96 -1.89
C SER A 358 2.82 15.13 -3.12
N ASP A 359 2.85 15.77 -4.28
CA ASP A 359 3.49 15.21 -5.48
C ASP A 359 4.96 14.85 -5.20
N HIS A 360 5.52 14.01 -6.07
CA HIS A 360 6.94 13.68 -6.08
C HIS A 360 7.77 14.98 -6.15
N PRO A 361 8.90 15.08 -5.41
CA PRO A 361 9.66 16.32 -5.37
C PRO A 361 10.10 16.80 -6.75
N ILE A 362 10.61 15.87 -7.59
CA ILE A 362 10.83 16.12 -9.01
C ILE A 362 9.55 15.71 -9.74
N ARG A 363 8.83 16.72 -10.26
CA ARG A 363 7.65 16.47 -11.09
C ARG A 363 8.03 15.73 -12.38
N GLU A 364 7.13 14.90 -12.88
CA GLU A 364 7.38 14.18 -14.14
C GLU A 364 7.48 15.09 -15.37
N ASP A 365 6.85 16.28 -15.31
CA ASP A 365 6.94 17.36 -16.29
C ASP A 365 8.14 18.31 -16.06
N ALA A 366 9.03 18.00 -15.11
CA ALA A 366 10.16 18.86 -14.80
C ALA A 366 11.15 18.93 -15.99
N PHE A 367 11.33 20.12 -16.54
CA PHE A 367 12.21 20.31 -17.69
C PHE A 367 13.68 20.00 -17.33
N PRO A 368 14.34 19.03 -17.99
CA PRO A 368 15.69 18.57 -17.63
C PRO A 368 16.72 19.69 -17.43
N ALA A 369 16.66 20.73 -18.26
CA ALA A 369 17.66 21.80 -18.23
C ALA A 369 17.46 22.81 -17.09
N THR A 370 16.37 22.76 -16.33
CA THR A 370 16.10 23.74 -15.27
C THR A 370 17.18 23.69 -14.20
N ILE A 371 17.84 24.81 -13.93
CA ILE A 371 18.78 24.94 -12.81
C ILE A 371 18.01 25.16 -11.50
N VAL A 372 18.22 24.26 -10.56
CA VAL A 372 17.52 24.24 -9.27
C VAL A 372 18.41 24.58 -8.08
N VAL A 373 19.74 24.49 -8.24
CA VAL A 373 20.72 25.01 -7.27
C VAL A 373 21.86 25.70 -8.03
N GLU A 374 22.12 26.97 -7.73
CA GLU A 374 23.16 27.75 -8.39
C GLU A 374 24.55 27.51 -7.79
N GLU A 375 25.61 27.84 -8.55
CA GLU A 375 27.01 27.64 -8.16
C GLU A 375 27.35 28.20 -6.78
N SER A 376 26.90 29.42 -6.50
CA SER A 376 27.15 30.10 -5.23
C SER A 376 26.57 29.33 -4.04
N THR A 377 25.39 28.74 -4.21
CA THR A 377 24.74 27.91 -3.19
C THR A 377 25.46 26.57 -3.06
N VAL A 378 25.82 25.92 -4.17
CA VAL A 378 26.61 24.67 -4.12
C VAL A 378 27.92 24.88 -3.36
N MET A 379 28.65 25.95 -3.68
CA MET A 379 29.90 26.29 -2.99
C MET A 379 29.69 26.65 -1.52
N ALA A 380 28.57 27.27 -1.17
CA ALA A 380 28.24 27.59 0.22
C ALA A 380 27.92 26.34 1.04
N GLU A 381 27.20 25.39 0.47
CA GLU A 381 26.76 24.17 1.13
C GLU A 381 27.85 23.09 1.20
N LEU A 382 28.64 22.94 0.13
CA LEU A 382 29.59 21.83 -0.03
C LEU A 382 31.06 22.26 0.01
N GLY A 383 31.35 23.55 -0.18
CA GLY A 383 32.73 24.07 -0.23
C GLY A 383 33.50 23.76 -1.52
N GLU A 384 32.91 22.99 -2.44
CA GLU A 384 33.47 22.63 -3.73
C GLU A 384 32.37 22.46 -4.79
N LEU A 385 32.76 22.27 -6.07
CA LEU A 385 31.85 21.91 -7.15
C LEU A 385 31.97 20.42 -7.47
N PRO A 386 30.99 19.60 -7.06
CA PRO A 386 30.97 18.18 -7.38
C PRO A 386 30.89 17.92 -8.90
N SER A 387 31.31 16.73 -9.32
CA SER A 387 31.30 16.31 -10.72
C SER A 387 29.91 16.32 -11.37
N TYR A 388 28.85 16.11 -10.57
CA TYR A 388 27.47 16.14 -11.03
C TYR A 388 26.95 17.55 -11.33
N THR A 389 27.66 18.62 -10.93
CA THR A 389 27.27 19.98 -11.32
C THR A 389 27.44 20.16 -12.83
N ARG A 390 26.60 20.97 -13.46
CA ARG A 390 26.57 21.16 -14.91
C ARG A 390 26.66 22.64 -15.27
N PRO A 391 27.38 23.01 -16.35
CA PRO A 391 27.51 24.40 -16.76
C PRO A 391 26.15 24.95 -17.16
N TYR A 392 25.88 26.22 -16.85
CA TYR A 392 24.61 26.85 -17.20
C TYR A 392 24.78 28.28 -17.70
N LEU A 393 23.80 28.72 -18.50
CA LEU A 393 23.67 30.07 -19.01
C LEU A 393 22.30 30.65 -18.62
N ASP A 394 22.20 31.97 -18.62
CA ASP A 394 20.90 32.64 -18.64
C ASP A 394 20.44 32.75 -20.10
N ILE A 395 19.46 31.93 -20.49
CA ILE A 395 19.01 31.80 -21.88
C ILE A 395 18.34 33.09 -22.39
N ASP A 396 17.75 33.88 -21.49
CA ASP A 396 17.10 35.15 -21.85
C ASP A 396 18.13 36.24 -22.19
N ALA A 397 19.34 36.15 -21.63
CA ALA A 397 20.42 37.10 -21.85
C ALA A 397 21.44 36.64 -22.90
N TRP A 398 21.39 35.39 -23.32
CA TRP A 398 22.37 34.80 -24.24
C TRP A 398 22.09 35.18 -25.70
N ASP A 399 23.10 35.72 -26.38
CA ASP A 399 23.03 36.16 -27.79
C ASP A 399 21.77 37.01 -28.09
N ASP A 400 21.49 37.99 -27.22
CA ASP A 400 20.32 38.87 -27.28
C ASP A 400 18.96 38.12 -27.29
N GLY A 401 18.93 36.87 -26.80
CA GLY A 401 17.75 36.00 -26.74
C GLY A 401 17.49 35.20 -28.03
N SER A 402 18.39 35.25 -29.01
CA SER A 402 18.20 34.58 -30.30
C SER A 402 18.03 33.05 -30.16
N LEU A 403 18.85 32.42 -29.30
CA LEU A 403 18.80 30.99 -29.05
C LEU A 403 17.49 30.61 -28.34
N ARG A 404 17.09 31.38 -27.33
CA ARG A 404 15.81 31.23 -26.64
C ARG A 404 14.66 31.23 -27.64
N ASP A 405 14.58 32.24 -28.50
CA ASP A 405 13.49 32.39 -29.45
C ASP A 405 13.44 31.24 -30.45
N ALA A 406 14.60 30.72 -30.87
CA ALA A 406 14.67 29.57 -31.77
C ALA A 406 14.23 28.26 -31.09
N LEU A 407 14.63 28.03 -29.83
CA LEU A 407 14.15 26.90 -29.04
C LEU A 407 12.64 27.00 -28.84
N VAL A 408 12.12 28.13 -28.35
CA VAL A 408 10.67 28.37 -28.19
C VAL A 408 9.89 28.09 -29.49
N ALA A 409 10.42 28.50 -30.64
CA ALA A 409 9.78 28.26 -31.93
C ALA A 409 9.72 26.78 -32.32
N ALA A 410 10.68 25.96 -31.86
CA ALA A 410 10.75 24.53 -32.14
C ALA A 410 9.97 23.65 -31.14
N ALA A 411 9.49 24.23 -30.03
CA ALA A 411 8.88 23.49 -28.93
C ALA A 411 7.74 22.56 -29.36
N GLY A 412 6.85 23.04 -30.23
CA GLY A 412 5.72 22.25 -30.73
C GLY A 412 6.13 21.08 -31.64
N ASP A 413 7.28 21.17 -32.33
CA ASP A 413 7.78 20.10 -33.20
C ASP A 413 8.50 19.00 -32.40
N VAL A 414 9.02 19.32 -31.22
CA VAL A 414 9.76 18.40 -30.34
C VAL A 414 8.90 17.85 -29.20
N GLY A 415 7.84 18.57 -28.80
CA GLY A 415 6.92 18.15 -27.75
C GLY A 415 7.37 18.50 -26.34
N TYR A 416 7.81 19.75 -26.11
CA TYR A 416 8.05 20.28 -24.77
C TYR A 416 7.33 21.62 -24.59
N ASP A 417 7.11 22.06 -23.35
CA ASP A 417 6.45 23.35 -23.09
C ASP A 417 7.41 24.52 -23.41
N PRO A 418 7.08 25.42 -24.37
CA PRO A 418 7.90 26.58 -24.66
C PRO A 418 8.11 27.53 -23.46
N ALA A 419 7.22 27.48 -22.46
CA ALA A 419 7.36 28.28 -21.24
C ALA A 419 8.59 27.88 -20.39
N TRP A 420 9.13 26.68 -20.57
CA TRP A 420 10.33 26.23 -19.87
C TRP A 420 11.62 26.88 -20.39
N ILE A 421 11.60 27.47 -21.60
CA ILE A 421 12.78 28.11 -22.20
C ILE A 421 12.90 29.55 -21.69
N THR A 422 13.34 29.68 -20.44
CA THR A 422 13.57 30.97 -19.77
C THR A 422 14.55 30.80 -18.60
N GLY A 423 15.22 31.88 -18.20
CA GLY A 423 16.11 31.93 -17.06
C GLY A 423 17.37 31.07 -17.22
N LYS A 424 17.84 30.52 -16.09
CA LYS A 424 19.09 29.76 -16.04
C LYS A 424 18.85 28.31 -16.45
N LEU A 425 19.47 27.90 -17.55
CA LEU A 425 19.36 26.57 -18.12
C LEU A 425 20.72 25.88 -18.22
N ASP A 426 20.72 24.59 -17.93
CA ASP A 426 21.83 23.66 -18.14
C ASP A 426 22.25 23.67 -19.61
N ALA A 427 23.47 24.14 -19.85
CA ALA A 427 24.01 24.37 -21.17
C ALA A 427 24.24 23.06 -21.94
N LEU A 428 24.49 21.94 -21.24
CA LEU A 428 24.65 20.63 -21.88
C LEU A 428 23.29 20.09 -22.34
N ALA A 429 22.26 20.18 -21.49
CA ALA A 429 20.91 19.80 -21.87
C ALA A 429 20.34 20.68 -23.00
N VAL A 430 20.71 21.97 -23.03
CA VAL A 430 20.42 22.86 -24.17
C VAL A 430 21.10 22.36 -25.45
N ASN A 431 22.36 21.91 -25.39
CA ASN A 431 23.04 21.32 -26.55
C ASN A 431 22.36 20.02 -27.03
N ASP A 432 21.93 19.17 -26.11
CA ASP A 432 21.19 17.94 -26.43
C ASP A 432 19.85 18.28 -27.13
N LEU A 433 19.18 19.34 -26.66
CA LEU A 433 17.95 19.86 -27.28
C LEU A 433 18.21 20.44 -28.68
N ILE A 434 19.29 21.21 -28.86
CA ILE A 434 19.71 21.70 -30.19
C ILE A 434 19.95 20.53 -31.14
N ALA A 435 20.65 19.47 -30.70
CA ALA A 435 20.91 18.29 -31.51
C ALA A 435 19.62 17.54 -31.89
N THR A 436 18.58 17.63 -31.06
CA THR A 436 17.25 17.07 -31.35
C THR A 436 16.49 17.90 -32.37
N ILE A 437 16.54 19.23 -32.26
CA ILE A 437 15.85 20.18 -33.16
C ILE A 437 16.52 20.23 -34.54
N ASP A 438 17.85 20.26 -34.58
CA ASP A 438 18.65 20.44 -35.78
C ASP A 438 19.77 19.39 -35.85
N PRO A 439 19.43 18.11 -36.09
CA PRO A 439 20.39 17.02 -36.08
C PRO A 439 21.47 17.14 -37.18
N GLU A 440 21.20 17.91 -38.24
CA GLU A 440 22.15 18.20 -39.31
C GLU A 440 23.03 19.43 -39.02
N GLY A 441 22.73 20.20 -37.96
CA GLY A 441 23.48 21.39 -37.55
C GLY A 441 23.46 22.51 -38.60
N MET A 442 22.34 22.68 -39.31
CA MET A 442 22.22 23.63 -40.41
C MET A 442 21.78 25.04 -39.98
N THR A 443 21.06 25.15 -38.87
CA THR A 443 20.37 26.37 -38.44
C THR A 443 20.71 26.80 -37.01
N LEU A 444 21.01 25.87 -36.11
CA LEU A 444 21.38 26.14 -34.72
C LEU A 444 22.85 25.77 -34.46
N THR A 445 23.55 26.61 -33.72
CA THR A 445 24.94 26.37 -33.32
C THR A 445 24.98 25.93 -31.86
N PRO A 446 25.43 24.70 -31.56
CA PRO A 446 25.64 24.26 -30.19
C PRO A 446 26.69 25.12 -29.48
N LEU A 447 26.54 25.26 -28.16
CA LEU A 447 27.53 25.89 -27.29
C LEU A 447 28.83 25.09 -27.32
N SER A 448 29.94 25.79 -27.58
CA SER A 448 31.26 25.20 -27.72
C SER A 448 31.86 24.77 -26.38
N GLU A 449 32.82 23.85 -26.42
CA GLU A 449 33.54 23.39 -25.22
C GLU A 449 34.19 24.56 -24.45
N ALA A 450 34.71 25.56 -25.16
CA ALA A 450 35.30 26.74 -24.54
C ALA A 450 34.27 27.63 -23.82
N GLU A 451 33.05 27.74 -24.37
CA GLU A 451 31.94 28.45 -23.72
C GLU A 451 31.48 27.68 -22.49
N LEU A 452 31.25 26.37 -22.62
CA LEU A 452 30.83 25.49 -21.52
C LEU A 452 31.82 25.51 -20.34
N MET A 453 33.13 25.52 -20.61
CA MET A 453 34.17 25.60 -19.57
C MET A 453 34.22 26.95 -18.85
N ALA A 454 33.72 28.03 -19.47
CA ALA A 454 33.72 29.37 -18.90
C ALA A 454 32.45 29.70 -18.10
N MET A 455 31.42 28.86 -18.20
CA MET A 455 30.12 29.05 -17.54
C MET A 455 30.18 28.66 -16.06
N PRO A 456 29.35 29.29 -15.21
CA PRO A 456 29.12 28.81 -13.86
C PRO A 456 28.47 27.43 -13.88
N ARG A 457 28.63 26.66 -12.81
CA ARG A 457 28.11 25.29 -12.68
C ARG A 457 27.12 25.12 -11.54
N GLY A 458 25.96 24.54 -11.81
CA GLY A 458 24.88 24.35 -10.85
C GLY A 458 24.32 22.93 -10.89
N VAL A 459 23.27 22.68 -10.12
CA VAL A 459 22.50 21.44 -10.16
C VAL A 459 21.23 21.68 -10.99
N SER A 460 21.02 20.84 -11.99
CA SER A 460 19.81 20.78 -12.82
C SER A 460 19.02 19.49 -12.57
N TYR A 461 17.79 19.38 -13.06
CA TYR A 461 17.09 18.09 -13.05
C TYR A 461 17.83 17.03 -13.89
N ALA A 462 18.53 17.41 -14.95
CA ALA A 462 19.44 16.51 -15.68
C ALA A 462 20.60 16.01 -14.81
N SER A 463 21.05 16.79 -13.83
CA SER A 463 22.05 16.33 -12.83
C SER A 463 21.48 15.18 -11.97
N MET A 464 20.16 15.18 -11.75
CA MET A 464 19.42 14.15 -11.01
C MET A 464 19.00 12.96 -11.89
N GLY A 465 19.31 12.97 -13.18
CA GLY A 465 19.01 11.87 -14.11
C GLY A 465 17.78 12.09 -14.98
N LYS A 466 17.07 13.23 -14.88
CA LYS A 466 15.94 13.55 -15.77
C LYS A 466 16.43 13.76 -17.20
N THR A 467 15.90 12.99 -18.14
CA THR A 467 16.29 13.05 -19.57
C THR A 467 15.12 13.33 -20.50
N GLY A 468 13.91 12.87 -20.18
CA GLY A 468 12.69 13.14 -20.94
C GLY A 468 11.91 14.35 -20.42
N PHE A 469 10.97 14.86 -21.23
CA PHE A 469 10.10 15.98 -20.87
C PHE A 469 8.95 15.59 -19.95
N TYR A 470 8.34 14.43 -20.23
CA TYR A 470 7.22 13.86 -19.47
C TYR A 470 7.57 12.42 -19.14
N GLY A 471 7.46 12.03 -17.87
CA GLY A 471 7.67 10.66 -17.42
C GLY A 471 8.56 10.50 -16.19
N SER A 472 8.48 9.30 -15.61
CA SER A 472 8.97 8.93 -14.28
C SER A 472 10.49 8.77 -14.15
N PHE A 473 11.22 8.42 -15.21
CA PHE A 473 12.68 8.25 -15.15
C PHE A 473 13.40 9.58 -14.85
N GLY A 474 14.21 9.58 -13.80
CA GLY A 474 14.88 10.77 -13.28
C GLY A 474 13.94 11.76 -12.56
N ALA A 475 12.65 11.44 -12.45
CA ALA A 475 11.68 12.14 -11.62
C ALA A 475 11.41 11.35 -10.33
N ARG A 476 11.12 10.06 -10.45
CA ARG A 476 10.95 9.13 -9.33
C ARG A 476 11.62 7.77 -9.51
N LEU A 477 11.89 7.33 -10.73
CA LEU A 477 12.66 6.10 -11.00
C LEU A 477 14.12 6.43 -11.34
N LEU A 478 15.07 5.69 -10.76
CA LEU A 478 16.52 5.87 -11.01
C LEU A 478 17.00 7.32 -10.89
N VAL A 479 16.79 7.93 -9.72
CA VAL A 479 17.19 9.32 -9.46
C VAL A 479 18.58 9.38 -8.85
N ASN A 480 19.47 10.21 -9.42
CA ASN A 480 20.84 10.37 -8.93
C ASN A 480 20.84 11.02 -7.54
N LYS A 481 21.24 10.24 -6.54
CA LYS A 481 21.02 10.55 -5.13
C LYS A 481 21.78 11.78 -4.63
N PRO A 482 23.10 11.96 -4.86
CA PRO A 482 23.82 13.12 -4.32
C PRO A 482 23.27 14.51 -4.72
N PRO A 483 22.99 14.81 -6.00
CA PRO A 483 22.39 16.10 -6.36
C PRO A 483 20.96 16.25 -5.84
N TYR A 484 20.19 15.16 -5.82
CA TYR A 484 18.83 15.15 -5.26
C TYR A 484 18.84 15.49 -3.76
N ASP A 485 19.69 14.82 -2.97
CA ASP A 485 19.80 15.01 -1.53
C ASP A 485 20.16 16.44 -1.12
N LEU A 486 21.05 17.09 -1.89
CA LEU A 486 21.38 18.50 -1.67
C LEU A 486 20.15 19.38 -1.89
N TRP A 487 19.49 19.18 -3.02
CA TRP A 487 18.39 20.03 -3.45
C TRP A 487 17.14 19.87 -2.58
N THR A 488 16.73 18.64 -2.26
CA THR A 488 15.54 18.40 -1.46
C THR A 488 15.72 18.88 -0.02
N ARG A 489 16.90 18.69 0.58
CA ARG A 489 17.20 19.28 1.90
C ARG A 489 17.02 20.81 1.89
N LEU A 490 17.59 21.50 0.89
CA LEU A 490 17.48 22.96 0.78
C LEU A 490 16.04 23.42 0.58
N ARG A 491 15.23 22.65 -0.16
CA ARG A 491 13.79 22.93 -0.33
C ARG A 491 13.02 22.69 0.97
N TYR A 492 13.28 21.59 1.64
CA TYR A 492 12.63 21.23 2.89
C TYR A 492 12.91 22.24 4.00
N GLU A 493 14.14 22.75 4.10
CA GLU A 493 14.51 23.82 5.04
C GLU A 493 13.72 25.12 4.79
N GLN A 494 13.28 25.37 3.56
CA GLN A 494 12.48 26.55 3.19
C GLN A 494 10.98 26.33 3.40
N ASP A 495 10.47 25.18 2.96
CA ASP A 495 9.08 24.79 3.10
C ASP A 495 8.96 23.28 3.32
N PRO A 496 8.80 22.83 4.57
CA PRO A 496 8.64 21.41 4.89
C PRO A 496 7.42 20.73 4.28
N LYS A 497 6.48 21.47 3.69
CA LYS A 497 5.27 20.91 3.05
C LYS A 497 5.53 20.28 1.69
N VAL A 498 6.69 20.55 1.09
CA VAL A 498 7.08 19.94 -0.20
C VAL A 498 7.38 18.45 -0.11
N GLU A 499 7.44 17.91 1.10
CA GLU A 499 7.56 16.48 1.38
C GLU A 499 6.47 16.03 2.38
N GLU A 500 5.27 16.62 2.31
CA GLU A 500 4.14 16.20 3.16
C GLU A 500 3.65 14.81 2.72
N VAL A 501 3.38 13.90 3.68
CA VAL A 501 2.87 12.54 3.40
C VAL A 501 1.57 12.30 4.16
N LEU A 502 1.62 12.36 5.49
CA LEU A 502 0.49 12.04 6.37
C LEU A 502 -0.54 13.20 6.47
N GLY A 503 -0.15 14.42 6.15
CA GLY A 503 -0.88 15.62 6.55
C GLY A 503 -0.72 15.93 8.06
N ALA A 504 -0.94 17.19 8.43
CA ALA A 504 -0.64 17.67 9.79
C ALA A 504 -1.43 16.95 10.91
N ASP A 505 -2.71 16.64 10.70
CA ASP A 505 -3.57 16.05 11.74
C ASP A 505 -3.22 14.58 12.01
N GLN A 506 -3.01 13.79 10.96
CA GLN A 506 -2.59 12.39 11.07
C GLN A 506 -1.17 12.26 11.61
N GLU A 507 -0.23 13.10 11.19
CA GLU A 507 1.14 13.11 11.74
C GLU A 507 1.13 13.37 13.26
N ALA A 508 0.36 14.38 13.69
CA ALA A 508 0.20 14.68 15.11
C ALA A 508 -0.49 13.54 15.87
N TRP A 509 -1.52 12.93 15.27
CA TRP A 509 -2.18 11.75 15.82
C TRP A 509 -1.20 10.59 15.98
N LEU A 510 -0.44 10.22 14.96
CA LEU A 510 0.52 9.10 14.99
C LEU A 510 1.54 9.28 16.12
N ILE A 511 2.17 10.46 16.18
CA ILE A 511 3.17 10.80 17.21
C ILE A 511 2.55 10.72 18.61
N SER A 512 1.35 11.25 18.79
CA SER A 512 0.64 11.22 20.08
C SER A 512 0.21 9.80 20.48
N THR A 513 -0.29 9.01 19.53
CA THR A 513 -0.82 7.66 19.74
C THR A 513 0.28 6.70 20.14
N LEU A 514 1.41 6.69 19.41
CA LEU A 514 2.54 5.82 19.74
C LEU A 514 3.33 6.35 20.93
N GLY A 515 3.54 7.66 21.03
CA GLY A 515 4.24 8.30 22.14
C GLY A 515 3.49 8.24 23.48
N GLY A 516 2.16 8.16 23.44
CA GLY A 516 1.30 8.03 24.62
C GLY A 516 1.02 6.59 25.05
N SER A 517 1.47 5.59 24.28
CA SER A 517 1.15 4.19 24.52
C SER A 517 1.93 3.59 25.69
N ASP A 518 1.21 2.90 26.58
CA ASP A 518 1.77 2.06 27.64
C ASP A 518 1.89 0.58 27.25
N ARG A 519 1.60 0.24 25.98
CA ARG A 519 1.76 -1.13 25.48
C ARG A 519 3.23 -1.49 25.32
N THR A 520 3.52 -2.80 25.41
CA THR A 520 4.88 -3.32 25.25
C THR A 520 5.46 -2.90 23.90
N TRP A 521 4.75 -3.19 22.81
CA TRP A 521 5.11 -2.93 21.42
C TRP A 521 4.23 -1.84 20.82
N LYS A 522 4.87 -0.93 20.09
CA LYS A 522 4.22 0.12 19.29
C LYS A 522 4.51 -0.23 17.84
N VAL A 523 3.50 -0.68 17.11
CA VAL A 523 3.64 -1.09 15.72
C VAL A 523 3.01 -0.01 14.83
N TRP A 524 3.78 0.48 13.87
CA TRP A 524 3.32 1.39 12.82
C TRP A 524 3.12 0.59 11.54
N GLY A 525 1.86 0.34 11.18
CA GLY A 525 1.49 -0.23 9.87
C GLY A 525 1.28 0.88 8.86
N ASN A 526 2.00 0.82 7.75
CA ASN A 526 1.93 1.81 6.67
C ASN A 526 2.29 1.20 5.32
N GLU A 527 1.98 1.94 4.27
CA GLU A 527 2.18 1.59 2.88
C GLU A 527 3.68 1.60 2.54
N PHE A 528 4.38 2.71 2.87
CA PHE A 528 5.70 2.99 2.32
C PHE A 528 6.85 2.42 3.15
N LEU A 529 7.79 1.79 2.45
CA LEU A 529 9.08 1.44 3.04
C LEU A 529 9.79 2.67 3.68
N LEU A 530 10.12 2.57 4.97
CA LEU A 530 10.91 3.56 5.70
C LEU A 530 12.40 3.45 5.40
N GLY A 531 12.91 2.23 5.17
CA GLY A 531 14.28 1.98 4.74
C GLY A 531 14.63 2.65 3.41
N GLN A 532 15.87 3.08 3.28
CA GLN A 532 16.38 3.58 1.99
C GLN A 532 16.70 2.41 1.06
N ILE A 533 16.31 2.53 -0.21
CA ILE A 533 16.70 1.62 -1.29
C ILE A 533 17.51 2.38 -2.33
N ALA A 534 18.82 2.41 -2.11
CA ALA A 534 19.77 2.99 -3.04
C ALA A 534 20.73 1.95 -3.61
N VAL A 535 21.16 2.13 -4.86
CA VAL A 535 22.12 1.26 -5.54
C VAL A 535 23.32 2.07 -6.03
N ASP A 536 24.51 1.62 -5.66
CA ASP A 536 25.76 2.21 -6.13
C ASP A 536 26.31 1.39 -7.29
N VAL A 537 26.24 1.98 -8.49
CA VAL A 537 26.71 1.35 -9.73
C VAL A 537 27.89 2.10 -10.35
N ARG A 538 28.55 3.00 -9.60
CA ARG A 538 29.68 3.80 -10.10
C ARG A 538 30.83 2.98 -10.66
N ASP A 539 31.05 1.79 -10.10
CA ASP A 539 32.10 0.85 -10.55
C ASP A 539 31.59 -0.25 -11.50
N LEU A 540 30.28 -0.25 -11.82
CA LEU A 540 29.61 -1.29 -12.62
C LEU A 540 29.05 -0.77 -13.94
N ALA A 541 28.46 0.42 -13.93
CA ALA A 541 27.83 1.03 -15.09
C ALA A 541 28.81 1.96 -15.83
N PRO A 542 28.65 2.13 -17.16
CA PRO A 542 29.42 3.12 -17.91
C PRO A 542 28.85 4.53 -17.74
N ALA A 543 29.69 5.55 -17.92
CA ALA A 543 29.22 6.93 -18.02
C ALA A 543 28.19 7.09 -19.17
N PRO A 544 27.11 7.88 -18.98
CA PRO A 544 26.82 8.71 -17.81
C PRO A 544 26.00 8.02 -16.69
N PHE A 545 25.82 6.69 -16.74
CA PHE A 545 25.01 5.91 -15.80
C PHE A 545 25.79 5.43 -14.56
N ASP A 546 27.06 5.80 -14.43
CA ASP A 546 27.95 5.48 -13.32
C ASP A 546 27.65 6.35 -12.08
N ASN A 547 26.48 6.15 -11.46
CA ASN A 547 26.06 6.94 -10.30
C ASN A 547 25.57 6.08 -9.11
N LEU A 548 25.23 6.78 -8.04
CA LEU A 548 24.48 6.26 -6.90
C LEU A 548 23.02 6.69 -7.08
N TYR A 549 22.11 5.74 -7.19
CA TYR A 549 20.70 6.00 -7.46
C TYR A 549 19.80 5.66 -6.30
N TYR A 550 18.75 6.44 -6.10
CA TYR A 550 17.50 5.93 -5.54
C TYR A 550 16.76 5.14 -6.62
N LEU A 551 16.26 3.95 -6.28
CA LEU A 551 15.51 3.13 -7.25
C LEU A 551 14.09 3.65 -7.45
N SER A 552 13.41 4.05 -6.37
CA SER A 552 12.12 4.71 -6.38
C SER A 552 12.11 5.88 -5.39
N LEU A 553 11.46 6.98 -5.77
CA LEU A 553 11.12 8.11 -4.89
C LEU A 553 9.61 8.20 -4.64
N ASP A 554 8.82 7.19 -5.01
CA ASP A 554 7.40 7.19 -4.67
C ASP A 554 7.16 6.98 -3.17
N LEU A 555 8.09 6.26 -2.51
CA LEU A 555 8.06 5.97 -1.07
C LEU A 555 8.80 7.03 -0.24
N TRP A 556 9.10 6.71 1.03
CA TRP A 556 9.76 7.65 1.94
C TRP A 556 11.14 8.13 1.48
N ASP A 557 11.80 7.48 0.52
CA ASP A 557 13.02 8.04 -0.08
C ASP A 557 12.77 9.34 -0.86
N GLY A 558 11.56 9.52 -1.42
CA GLY A 558 11.08 10.77 -1.98
C GLY A 558 10.75 11.85 -0.95
N HIS A 559 10.48 11.44 0.28
CA HIS A 559 10.04 12.32 1.36
C HIS A 559 10.97 12.21 2.59
N ARG A 560 12.27 11.98 2.33
CA ARG A 560 13.23 11.55 3.35
C ARG A 560 13.41 12.56 4.48
N ASN A 561 13.37 13.86 4.21
CA ASN A 561 13.58 14.88 5.24
C ASN A 561 12.36 14.93 6.17
N ARG A 562 11.16 14.70 5.63
CA ARG A 562 9.95 14.48 6.42
C ARG A 562 10.01 13.17 7.20
N ARG A 563 10.42 12.05 6.58
CA ARG A 563 10.63 10.75 7.26
C ARG A 563 11.50 10.95 8.49
N ASP A 564 12.64 11.61 8.33
CA ASP A 564 13.59 11.86 9.40
C ASP A 564 12.98 12.68 10.54
N THR A 565 12.11 13.66 10.21
CA THR A 565 11.37 14.46 11.19
C THR A 565 10.40 13.60 12.01
N VAL A 566 9.65 12.71 11.36
CA VAL A 566 8.71 11.79 12.03
C VAL A 566 9.45 10.79 12.90
N LEU A 567 10.50 10.15 12.37
CA LEU A 567 11.36 9.23 13.14
C LEU A 567 12.00 9.93 14.34
N SER A 568 12.41 11.20 14.18
CA SER A 568 12.94 11.99 15.29
C SER A 568 11.93 12.28 16.37
N ALA A 569 10.67 12.55 16.00
CA ALA A 569 9.60 12.74 16.97
C ALA A 569 9.29 11.46 17.75
N LEU A 570 9.50 10.29 17.14
CA LEU A 570 9.29 8.97 17.74
C LEU A 570 10.55 8.40 18.42
N ALA A 571 11.69 9.09 18.38
CA ALA A 571 12.97 8.60 18.89
C ALA A 571 12.96 8.20 20.39
N GLY A 572 12.03 8.76 21.18
CA GLY A 572 11.85 8.43 22.60
C GLY A 572 10.92 7.25 22.87
N VAL A 573 10.33 6.65 21.84
CA VAL A 573 9.40 5.52 21.96
C VAL A 573 10.19 4.21 22.01
N ASP A 574 10.05 3.48 23.11
CA ASP A 574 10.64 2.13 23.24
C ASP A 574 9.78 1.09 22.50
N ASN A 575 10.44 0.05 21.98
CA ASN A 575 9.82 -1.10 21.29
C ASN A 575 8.96 -0.68 20.09
N LEU A 576 9.47 0.26 19.32
CA LEU A 576 8.84 0.76 18.11
C LEU A 576 9.24 -0.15 16.93
N VAL A 577 8.25 -0.63 16.18
CA VAL A 577 8.43 -1.48 14.99
C VAL A 577 7.54 -0.96 13.85
N ALA A 578 8.03 -0.97 12.62
CA ALA A 578 7.20 -0.72 11.43
C ALA A 578 6.92 -2.02 10.67
N ILE A 579 5.73 -2.12 10.11
CA ILE A 579 5.35 -3.13 9.11
C ILE A 579 4.92 -2.41 7.83
N THR A 580 5.56 -2.74 6.70
CA THR A 580 5.40 -2.01 5.44
C THR A 580 5.20 -2.92 4.23
N GLY A 581 4.64 -2.36 3.15
CA GLY A 581 4.28 -3.05 1.90
C GLY A 581 4.85 -2.34 0.68
N ASP A 582 4.01 -2.15 -0.36
CA ASP A 582 4.28 -1.46 -1.64
C ASP A 582 5.42 -2.03 -2.50
N ILE A 583 6.64 -2.09 -1.98
CA ILE A 583 7.86 -2.23 -2.78
C ILE A 583 8.05 -3.62 -3.42
N HIS A 584 7.11 -4.56 -3.25
CA HIS A 584 7.10 -5.91 -3.82
C HIS A 584 8.37 -6.74 -3.52
N GLY A 585 8.93 -6.59 -2.32
CA GLY A 585 10.11 -7.34 -1.88
C GLY A 585 10.12 -7.54 -0.37
N PHE A 586 10.76 -8.63 0.09
CA PHE A 586 10.99 -8.86 1.50
C PHE A 586 12.26 -8.14 1.96
N TYR A 587 12.11 -7.27 2.95
CA TYR A 587 13.22 -6.54 3.54
C TYR A 587 13.09 -6.50 5.06
N ALA A 588 14.20 -6.58 5.78
CA ALA A 588 14.23 -6.35 7.22
C ALA A 588 15.41 -5.44 7.56
N GLY A 589 15.15 -4.41 8.37
CA GLY A 589 16.16 -3.38 8.60
C GLY A 589 15.96 -2.59 9.88
N THR A 590 16.87 -1.64 10.08
CA THR A 590 16.86 -0.69 11.20
C THR A 590 16.92 0.75 10.69
N PRO A 591 15.90 1.22 9.93
CA PRO A 591 15.88 2.57 9.39
C PRO A 591 16.03 3.61 10.50
N PHE A 592 16.59 4.76 10.13
CA PHE A 592 17.01 5.79 11.08
C PHE A 592 16.86 7.18 10.47
N ALA A 593 16.69 8.18 11.33
CA ALA A 593 16.71 9.58 10.91
C ALA A 593 18.12 9.99 10.44
N PHE A 594 18.23 10.62 9.28
CA PHE A 594 19.53 11.07 8.76
C PHE A 594 20.29 11.95 9.77
N GLY A 595 21.55 11.60 10.04
CA GLY A 595 22.42 12.32 10.98
C GLY A 595 22.32 11.86 12.44
N ASP A 596 21.35 11.01 12.82
CA ASP A 596 21.28 10.39 14.14
C ASP A 596 20.94 8.89 14.04
N THR A 597 21.99 8.06 14.01
CA THR A 597 21.87 6.61 13.88
C THR A 597 21.28 5.92 15.12
N GLU A 598 21.15 6.61 16.26
CA GLU A 598 20.53 6.07 17.47
C GLU A 598 18.99 6.15 17.42
N GLN A 599 18.44 7.03 16.58
CA GLN A 599 17.00 7.17 16.34
C GLN A 599 16.51 6.13 15.32
N ARG A 600 16.80 4.86 15.62
CA ARG A 600 16.42 3.72 14.79
C ARG A 600 15.13 3.07 15.28
N ILE A 601 14.34 2.61 14.32
CA ILE A 601 13.21 1.71 14.47
C ILE A 601 13.57 0.38 13.80
N VAL A 602 12.96 -0.75 14.20
CA VAL A 602 13.05 -1.98 13.41
C VAL A 602 11.90 -2.01 12.40
N GLU A 603 12.19 -2.35 11.15
CA GLU A 603 11.19 -2.44 10.09
C GLU A 603 11.16 -3.85 9.50
N PHE A 604 9.94 -4.35 9.29
CA PHE A 604 9.67 -5.60 8.58
C PHE A 604 8.77 -5.35 7.37
N VAL A 605 9.26 -5.69 6.19
CA VAL A 605 8.60 -5.39 4.92
C VAL A 605 8.10 -6.67 4.31
N THR A 606 6.80 -6.75 4.03
CA THR A 606 6.23 -7.89 3.33
C THR A 606 6.38 -7.72 1.83
N SER A 607 6.62 -8.84 1.13
CA SER A 607 6.53 -8.85 -0.33
C SER A 607 5.08 -8.95 -0.79
N SER A 608 4.87 -8.92 -2.10
CA SER A 608 3.59 -9.07 -2.75
C SER A 608 3.00 -10.47 -2.58
N VAL A 609 1.67 -10.53 -2.51
CA VAL A 609 0.90 -11.79 -2.60
C VAL A 609 1.02 -12.37 -4.01
N THR A 610 0.85 -11.53 -5.03
CA THR A 610 0.94 -11.94 -6.44
C THR A 610 1.45 -10.90 -7.41
N SER A 611 1.46 -9.62 -7.06
CA SER A 611 2.01 -8.57 -7.94
C SER A 611 3.46 -8.88 -8.32
N SER A 612 3.87 -8.47 -9.53
CA SER A 612 5.23 -8.69 -10.03
C SER A 612 6.26 -8.22 -9.01
N SER A 613 7.25 -9.06 -8.68
CA SER A 613 8.25 -8.74 -7.66
C SER A 613 9.04 -7.47 -8.02
N PHE A 614 9.68 -6.84 -7.04
CA PHE A 614 10.47 -5.64 -7.27
C PHE A 614 11.53 -5.84 -8.37
N LYS A 615 12.16 -7.03 -8.37
CA LYS A 615 13.14 -7.40 -9.37
C LYS A 615 12.52 -7.61 -10.75
N GLU A 616 11.33 -8.21 -10.84
CA GLU A 616 10.58 -8.30 -12.11
C GLU A 616 10.24 -6.91 -12.67
N ILE A 617 9.80 -5.99 -11.82
CA ILE A 617 9.50 -4.60 -12.21
C ILE A 617 10.77 -3.91 -12.71
N LEU A 618 11.89 -4.08 -12.00
CA LEU A 618 13.17 -3.52 -12.45
C LEU A 618 13.63 -4.13 -13.78
N GLU A 619 13.42 -5.43 -14.00
CA GLU A 619 13.70 -6.11 -15.27
C GLU A 619 12.92 -5.50 -16.43
N VAL A 620 11.61 -5.26 -16.24
CA VAL A 620 10.78 -4.58 -17.23
C VAL A 620 11.30 -3.17 -17.47
N ASN A 621 11.48 -2.36 -16.43
CA ASN A 621 11.98 -0.98 -16.53
C ASN A 621 13.32 -0.88 -17.27
N VAL A 622 14.25 -1.80 -17.01
CA VAL A 622 15.55 -1.84 -17.70
C VAL A 622 15.41 -2.26 -19.16
N SER A 623 14.56 -3.25 -19.45
CA SER A 623 14.44 -3.82 -20.80
C SER A 623 13.58 -2.98 -21.75
N THR A 624 12.63 -2.20 -21.23
CA THR A 624 11.75 -1.34 -22.04
C THR A 624 12.30 0.07 -22.21
N ASN A 625 13.15 0.55 -21.30
CA ASN A 625 13.73 1.88 -21.41
C ASN A 625 14.77 1.97 -22.54
N PRO A 626 14.60 2.81 -23.57
CA PRO A 626 15.52 2.89 -24.71
C PRO A 626 16.97 3.26 -24.33
N ALA A 627 17.12 4.01 -23.24
CA ALA A 627 18.41 4.44 -22.70
C ALA A 627 19.09 3.35 -21.84
N LEU A 628 18.41 2.28 -21.45
CA LEU A 628 18.98 1.19 -20.64
C LEU A 628 19.02 -0.15 -21.40
N ALA A 629 18.02 -0.42 -22.25
CA ALA A 629 17.84 -1.68 -22.96
C ALA A 629 19.03 -2.08 -23.86
N ASN A 630 19.85 -1.12 -24.27
CA ASN A 630 21.02 -1.34 -25.12
C ASN A 630 22.33 -1.59 -24.33
N PHE A 631 22.28 -1.58 -23.01
CA PHE A 631 23.45 -1.73 -22.13
C PHE A 631 23.39 -3.08 -21.42
N ALA A 632 24.31 -3.99 -21.77
CA ALA A 632 24.36 -5.33 -21.17
C ALA A 632 24.59 -5.26 -19.65
N GLU A 633 25.29 -4.23 -19.18
CA GLU A 633 25.54 -3.95 -17.78
C GLU A 633 24.27 -3.59 -17.00
N ALA A 634 23.23 -3.06 -17.65
CA ALA A 634 21.96 -2.77 -16.99
C ALA A 634 21.22 -4.07 -16.59
N ALA A 635 21.37 -5.16 -17.36
CA ALA A 635 20.86 -6.47 -16.96
C ALA A 635 21.60 -7.03 -15.72
N LEU A 636 22.90 -6.73 -15.57
CA LEU A 636 23.66 -7.12 -14.38
C LEU A 636 23.16 -6.42 -13.11
N LEU A 637 22.63 -5.19 -13.21
CA LEU A 637 21.98 -4.51 -12.08
C LEU A 637 20.79 -5.33 -11.57
N VAL A 638 19.92 -5.80 -12.47
CA VAL A 638 18.76 -6.63 -12.13
C VAL A 638 19.21 -7.94 -11.46
N GLU A 639 20.20 -8.61 -12.04
CA GLU A 639 20.71 -9.87 -11.50
C GLU A 639 21.38 -9.71 -10.12
N ALA A 640 22.08 -8.59 -9.90
CA ALA A 640 22.87 -8.34 -8.69
C ALA A 640 22.13 -7.51 -7.62
N LEU A 641 20.86 -7.17 -7.84
CA LEU A 641 20.10 -6.21 -7.01
C LEU A 641 20.26 -6.45 -5.50
N ASP A 642 19.86 -7.62 -4.99
CA ASP A 642 19.95 -7.92 -3.55
C ASP A 642 21.39 -7.90 -3.02
N SER A 643 22.36 -8.31 -3.85
CA SER A 643 23.78 -8.27 -3.49
C SER A 643 24.32 -6.84 -3.40
N LEU A 644 23.82 -5.93 -4.24
CA LEU A 644 24.16 -4.50 -4.18
C LEU A 644 23.51 -3.84 -2.97
N LEU A 645 22.24 -4.16 -2.69
CA LEU A 645 21.53 -3.65 -1.53
C LEU A 645 22.20 -4.03 -0.21
N GLY A 646 22.64 -5.29 -0.09
CA GLY A 646 23.33 -5.82 1.10
C GLY A 646 24.86 -5.71 1.08
N SER A 647 25.45 -4.92 0.18
CA SER A 647 26.91 -4.93 -0.03
C SER A 647 27.69 -4.24 1.10
N ALA A 648 28.39 -5.03 1.91
CA ALA A 648 29.27 -4.53 2.97
C ALA A 648 30.47 -3.71 2.46
N SER A 649 30.90 -3.90 1.19
CA SER A 649 31.99 -3.11 0.61
C SER A 649 31.54 -1.74 0.12
N LEU A 650 30.28 -1.62 -0.33
CA LEU A 650 29.71 -0.36 -0.79
C LEU A 650 29.12 0.45 0.36
N GLN A 651 28.57 -0.24 1.38
CA GLN A 651 27.88 0.37 2.53
C GLN A 651 26.77 1.35 2.13
N THR A 652 26.09 1.08 1.02
CA THR A 652 25.04 1.95 0.49
C THR A 652 23.80 1.97 1.39
N ASN A 653 23.39 0.81 1.92
CA ASN A 653 22.19 0.65 2.75
C ASN A 653 22.53 -0.07 4.08
N PRO A 654 23.32 0.54 4.99
CA PRO A 654 23.81 -0.14 6.19
C PRO A 654 22.70 -0.51 7.19
N HIS A 655 21.52 0.10 7.06
CA HIS A 655 20.35 -0.23 7.87
C HIS A 655 19.71 -1.57 7.48
N LEU A 656 19.93 -2.06 6.25
CA LEU A 656 19.24 -3.21 5.68
C LEU A 656 19.96 -4.51 6.03
N GLY A 657 19.37 -5.33 6.91
CA GLY A 657 19.93 -6.61 7.33
C GLY A 657 19.52 -7.79 6.46
N TYR A 658 18.43 -7.64 5.71
CA TYR A 658 17.91 -8.66 4.81
C TYR A 658 17.27 -8.02 3.58
N ALA A 659 17.52 -8.60 2.41
CA ALA A 659 16.93 -8.21 1.13
C ALA A 659 16.61 -9.46 0.31
N GLN A 660 15.38 -9.53 -0.20
CA GLN A 660 14.92 -10.54 -1.12
C GLN A 660 13.85 -9.92 -2.03
N SER A 661 14.27 -9.51 -3.22
CA SER A 661 13.45 -8.74 -4.17
C SER A 661 12.66 -9.59 -5.18
N ASP A 662 12.75 -10.92 -5.12
CA ASP A 662 12.29 -11.83 -6.19
C ASP A 662 11.30 -12.92 -5.71
N LEU A 663 10.87 -12.87 -4.46
CA LEU A 663 9.94 -13.86 -3.89
C LEU A 663 8.66 -13.19 -3.40
N HIS A 664 7.57 -13.96 -3.39
CA HIS A 664 6.23 -13.53 -2.98
C HIS A 664 5.85 -14.16 -1.64
N GLY A 665 4.81 -13.66 -0.97
CA GLY A 665 4.27 -14.34 0.20
C GLY A 665 3.67 -13.42 1.26
N TYR A 666 3.96 -13.71 2.52
CA TYR A 666 3.46 -12.96 3.67
C TYR A 666 4.43 -13.01 4.85
N VAL A 667 4.23 -12.12 5.81
CA VAL A 667 4.94 -12.12 7.09
C VAL A 667 3.97 -12.51 8.21
N ILE A 668 4.37 -13.42 9.10
CA ILE A 668 3.67 -13.65 10.37
C ILE A 668 4.46 -12.95 11.48
N VAL A 669 3.77 -12.13 12.26
CA VAL A 669 4.30 -11.47 13.45
C VAL A 669 3.70 -12.13 14.70
N GLU A 670 4.56 -12.51 15.63
CA GLU A 670 4.21 -13.03 16.95
C GLU A 670 4.87 -12.19 18.02
N LEU A 671 4.09 -11.70 19.00
CA LEU A 671 4.65 -10.86 20.06
C LEU A 671 4.05 -11.15 21.43
N ASP A 672 4.86 -10.88 22.46
CA ASP A 672 4.48 -10.92 23.87
C ASP A 672 5.23 -9.85 24.68
N GLY A 673 5.25 -9.96 26.01
CA GLY A 673 5.95 -9.03 26.88
C GLY A 673 7.49 -9.02 26.74
N ALA A 674 8.08 -9.97 26.03
CA ALA A 674 9.52 -10.18 25.94
C ALA A 674 10.08 -10.03 24.51
N THR A 675 9.37 -10.53 23.50
CA THR A 675 9.87 -10.56 22.11
C THR A 675 8.78 -10.20 21.11
N LEU A 676 9.21 -9.70 19.96
CA LEU A 676 8.44 -9.66 18.72
C LEU A 676 9.24 -10.42 17.66
N ASP A 677 8.67 -11.52 17.19
CA ASP A 677 9.22 -12.40 16.17
C ASP A 677 8.48 -12.17 14.84
N ALA A 678 9.24 -12.08 13.75
CA ALA A 678 8.69 -11.99 12.40
C ALA A 678 9.20 -13.18 11.56
N SER A 679 8.28 -13.96 11.00
CA SER A 679 8.57 -15.08 10.10
C SER A 679 8.13 -14.74 8.69
N TYR A 680 9.06 -14.78 7.74
CA TYR A 680 8.81 -14.41 6.34
C TYR A 680 8.56 -15.70 5.57
N HIS A 681 7.33 -15.90 5.11
CA HIS A 681 6.91 -17.09 4.38
C HIS A 681 7.00 -16.79 2.89
N GLN A 682 8.03 -17.32 2.23
CA GLN A 682 8.44 -16.90 0.89
C GLN A 682 8.21 -18.02 -0.13
N LEU A 683 7.59 -17.65 -1.24
CA LEU A 683 7.16 -18.53 -2.31
C LEU A 683 7.72 -18.05 -3.65
N PRO A 684 8.35 -18.93 -4.45
CA PRO A 684 8.81 -18.58 -5.80
C PRO A 684 7.66 -18.28 -6.75
N ARG A 685 7.87 -17.33 -7.67
CA ARG A 685 6.91 -16.89 -8.69
C ARG A 685 6.26 -18.05 -9.44
N GLU A 686 7.00 -19.09 -9.78
CA GLU A 686 6.48 -20.22 -10.58
C GLU A 686 5.29 -20.91 -9.91
N ARG A 687 5.20 -20.82 -8.58
CA ARG A 687 4.09 -21.36 -7.80
C ARG A 687 2.82 -20.52 -7.91
N LEU A 688 2.87 -19.32 -8.46
CA LEU A 688 1.71 -18.43 -8.68
C LEU A 688 1.12 -18.56 -10.09
N LEU A 689 1.87 -19.17 -11.02
CA LEU A 689 1.47 -19.27 -12.43
C LEU A 689 0.44 -20.37 -12.72
N THR A 690 0.10 -21.18 -11.73
CA THR A 690 -0.89 -22.26 -11.85
C THR A 690 -1.68 -22.41 -10.55
N ASP A 691 -2.94 -22.80 -10.63
CA ASP A 691 -3.76 -23.08 -9.45
C ASP A 691 -3.18 -24.28 -8.68
N GLN A 692 -2.82 -24.07 -7.41
CA GLN A 692 -2.29 -25.10 -6.50
C GLN A 692 -3.32 -25.52 -5.43
N SER A 693 -4.56 -25.03 -5.48
CA SER A 693 -5.61 -25.27 -4.48
C SER A 693 -5.90 -26.76 -4.25
N GLY A 694 -5.73 -27.60 -5.28
CA GLY A 694 -5.92 -29.05 -5.21
C GLY A 694 -4.77 -29.84 -4.57
N ASN A 695 -3.64 -29.20 -4.25
CA ASN A 695 -2.46 -29.87 -3.69
C ASN A 695 -1.79 -29.06 -2.57
N LEU A 696 -2.57 -28.75 -1.54
CA LEU A 696 -2.14 -27.92 -0.40
C LEU A 696 -0.85 -28.43 0.27
N SER A 697 -0.66 -29.75 0.42
CA SER A 697 0.58 -30.28 1.02
C SER A 697 1.82 -29.96 0.20
N SER A 698 1.75 -30.01 -1.13
CA SER A 698 2.87 -29.61 -1.99
C SER A 698 3.10 -28.11 -1.98
N LEU A 699 2.05 -27.32 -1.85
CA LEU A 699 2.13 -25.86 -1.76
C LEU A 699 2.81 -25.44 -0.44
N LEU A 700 2.35 -25.96 0.70
CA LEU A 700 2.94 -25.69 2.01
C LEU A 700 4.42 -26.07 2.07
N GLY A 701 4.80 -27.20 1.47
CA GLY A 701 6.19 -27.63 1.39
C GLY A 701 7.08 -26.83 0.43
N ALA A 702 6.52 -25.88 -0.33
CA ALA A 702 7.26 -25.02 -1.26
C ALA A 702 7.73 -23.70 -0.62
N PHE A 703 7.19 -23.34 0.55
CA PHE A 703 7.59 -22.14 1.25
C PHE A 703 8.97 -22.30 1.89
N SER A 704 9.79 -21.27 1.76
CA SER A 704 10.95 -21.06 2.62
C SER A 704 10.59 -20.07 3.72
N VAL A 705 11.22 -20.22 4.90
CA VAL A 705 10.94 -19.37 6.06
C VAL A 705 12.23 -18.75 6.57
N GLU A 706 12.26 -17.42 6.63
CA GLU A 706 13.30 -16.64 7.32
C GLU A 706 12.72 -16.06 8.61
N ARG A 707 13.50 -16.06 9.70
CA ARG A 707 13.00 -15.62 11.01
C ARG A 707 13.84 -14.48 11.57
N PHE A 708 13.13 -13.47 12.06
CA PHE A 708 13.68 -12.28 12.69
C PHE A 708 13.09 -12.08 14.08
N ARG A 709 13.79 -11.33 14.92
CA ARG A 709 13.36 -11.00 16.27
C ARG A 709 13.79 -9.60 16.67
N VAL A 710 12.98 -9.00 17.53
CA VAL A 710 13.30 -7.84 18.35
C VAL A 710 13.03 -8.22 19.80
N ASN A 711 13.95 -7.92 20.72
CA ASN A 711 13.72 -8.10 22.15
C ASN A 711 13.16 -6.81 22.75
N ALA A 712 12.27 -6.92 23.73
CA ALA A 712 11.76 -5.75 24.43
C ALA A 712 12.88 -5.02 25.17
N GLY A 713 12.91 -3.69 25.03
CA GLY A 713 13.95 -2.80 25.56
C GLY A 713 15.18 -2.66 24.66
N GLU A 714 15.21 -3.35 23.53
CA GLU A 714 16.29 -3.35 22.55
C GLU A 714 15.84 -2.69 21.24
N ARG A 715 16.81 -2.24 20.43
CA ARG A 715 16.60 -1.67 19.08
C ARG A 715 17.39 -2.44 18.02
N GLU A 716 17.80 -3.65 18.38
CA GLU A 716 18.61 -4.53 17.58
C GLU A 716 17.71 -5.45 16.76
N LEU A 717 18.07 -5.63 15.50
CA LEU A 717 17.46 -6.63 14.64
C LEU A 717 18.24 -7.94 14.80
N TYR A 718 17.52 -9.02 15.14
CA TYR A 718 18.06 -10.37 15.19
C TYR A 718 17.58 -11.20 14.01
N ARG A 719 18.41 -12.12 13.52
CA ARG A 719 18.03 -13.15 12.54
C ARG A 719 18.48 -14.51 13.00
N ASP A 720 17.63 -15.50 12.75
CA ASP A 720 17.89 -16.89 13.05
C ASP A 720 18.75 -17.56 11.97
N PHE A 721 19.84 -18.20 12.40
CA PHE A 721 20.67 -19.07 11.58
C PHE A 721 20.63 -20.48 12.18
N ASP A 722 19.62 -21.26 11.82
CA ASP A 722 19.43 -22.65 12.27
C ASP A 722 19.38 -22.81 13.81
N GLY A 723 18.70 -21.88 14.50
CA GLY A 723 18.57 -21.82 15.96
C GLY A 723 19.58 -20.91 16.65
N GLU A 724 20.54 -20.34 15.91
CA GLU A 724 21.50 -19.34 16.40
C GLU A 724 21.02 -17.93 16.02
N TRP A 725 20.55 -17.17 17.01
CA TRP A 725 20.17 -15.77 16.81
C TRP A 725 21.41 -14.87 16.77
N ARG A 726 21.59 -14.15 15.67
CA ARG A 726 22.68 -13.18 15.47
C ARG A 726 22.13 -11.78 15.33
N ILE A 727 22.93 -10.79 15.72
CA ILE A 727 22.55 -9.36 15.68
C ILE A 727 23.05 -8.75 14.37
N TRP A 728 22.23 -7.92 13.75
CA TRP A 728 22.66 -7.12 12.60
C TRP A 728 23.60 -5.99 13.04
N ASN A 729 24.84 -6.02 12.56
CA ASN A 729 25.80 -4.94 12.77
C ASN A 729 25.83 -4.01 11.55
N ARG A 730 25.27 -2.81 11.68
CA ARG A 730 25.19 -1.82 10.57
C ARG A 730 26.54 -1.32 10.07
N ASP A 731 27.53 -1.19 10.95
CA ASP A 731 28.84 -0.60 10.62
C ASP A 731 29.66 -1.53 9.72
N THR A 732 29.44 -2.82 9.90
CA THR A 732 30.15 -3.89 9.19
C THR A 732 29.27 -4.61 8.18
N MET A 733 27.96 -4.38 8.22
CA MET A 733 26.92 -5.08 7.44
C MET A 733 27.04 -6.61 7.51
N VAL A 734 27.26 -7.12 8.72
CA VAL A 734 27.30 -8.57 8.98
C VAL A 734 26.47 -8.95 10.19
N TRP A 735 25.97 -10.18 10.16
CA TRP A 735 25.30 -10.82 11.29
C TRP A 735 26.35 -11.39 12.26
N THR A 736 26.38 -10.90 13.50
CA THR A 736 27.39 -11.23 14.52
C THR A 736 26.84 -11.96 15.73
#